data_AF-A0A8D3BZ92-F1
#
_entry.id   AF-A0A8D3BZ92-F1
#
_cell.length_a   1.000
_cell.length_b   1.000
_cell.length_c   1.000
_cell.angle_alpha   90.00
_cell.angle_beta   90.00
_cell.angle_gamma   90.00
#
_symmetry.space_group_name_H-M   'P 1'
#
loop_
_entity.id
_entity.type
_entity.pdbx_description
1 polymer ?
#
loop_
_entity_poly.entity_id
_entity_poly.type
_entity_poly.pdbx_seq_one_letter_code
_entity_poly.pdbx_strand_id
1 'polypeptide(L)'
;VTIQSEAKNLGPVSGPNRQRDLCTFCTISLDQEEVFRTKVYDKSVSPFYGEDFYFEIPRPFQCLSYYVYAKSVFQRDLPVGKVSIRKDDLCKYSGKENWFSLQPVDPNSEVQGKVHLEMRLNEVITDNGSVGQHLLVRILKAENQTRRFCVQVYLFRPSFNFSPLHLCRVDLWNNENLAQDVFLGETRVPVKILRKDSIHKAWYLLQPKGNGSKSKSDDLGSLRLKLTYIEDTVLPSACYTPLCNLLLKSPDVKPISASAAHILGDIYRERYEAVLPMVRLLLHHNRFVPFVSAVAALELDNTQEANTIFRGNSLATRCIDDMMKIVGKNYLAVTLKPVIDEICESNKTCEIDPVKLKEGDNVEVNKENLQGYVQKVFSSITQSSSSCPPLMCDVFRSLRHLACKRFPADPHVQYSAVSSFVFLRFFAVAVLSPHSFQLRSHHPDPEISRTLTLISKTIQTLGSWGSLSKKLSSFKETYMYDFFKSFQEDKCIEKVKKFLDEISSNISKESMSKRIQKRAQGKKRLGKRNFKKRWLRVSSRELSYHKHKGKEALCVIDVKNIQAVEKLDESAFSRKNMFQVVHSEKPLYVQAGNCVEASEWLEVLGQVTRCNEGRLANFHTSNYTSGTWQCCKNQNNNAPGCKPCTTTVLANLQLDIDCDRETERVFSLLSSNDTKLQDMEDACASMAVYQGPQREQEECSKFTIQEPKETFQTLKQLRNVMEELQRQHNVRNDTTAQYGSL
;
A
#
# COMPACT_ATOMS: atom_id res chain seq x y z
N VAL A 1 -8.27 6.94 7.58
CA VAL A 1 -8.25 7.53 8.93
C VAL A 1 -6.81 7.86 9.31
N THR A 2 -6.57 9.00 9.96
CA THR A 2 -5.27 9.37 10.55
C THR A 2 -5.34 9.27 12.07
N ILE A 3 -4.31 8.71 12.71
CA ILE A 3 -4.29 8.41 14.15
C ILE A 3 -2.92 8.73 14.74
N GLN A 4 -2.86 9.57 15.78
CA GLN A 4 -1.74 9.65 16.75
C GLN A 4 -2.21 9.22 18.13
N SER A 5 -1.34 8.55 18.91
CA SER A 5 -1.68 8.11 20.28
C SER A 5 -0.59 8.32 21.33
N GLU A 6 -1.02 8.72 22.54
CA GLU A 6 -0.22 8.85 23.77
C GLU A 6 -1.05 8.28 24.93
N ALA A 7 -0.49 7.42 25.78
CA ALA A 7 -1.16 7.01 27.01
C ALA A 7 -0.55 7.70 28.24
N LYS A 8 -1.36 7.91 29.27
CA LYS A 8 -0.94 8.41 30.59
C LYS A 8 -1.58 7.62 31.72
N ASN A 9 -0.85 7.56 32.83
CA ASN A 9 -1.28 6.94 34.09
C ASN A 9 -1.73 5.49 33.92
N LEU A 10 -1.04 4.70 33.09
CA LEU A 10 -1.30 3.27 32.99
C LEU A 10 -1.07 2.64 34.38
N GLY A 11 -2.15 2.11 34.96
CA GLY A 11 -2.17 1.66 36.35
C GLY A 11 -1.15 0.53 36.63
N PRO A 12 -0.72 0.36 37.90
CA PRO A 12 0.17 -0.73 38.26
C PRO A 12 -0.52 -2.07 38.07
N VAL A 13 -0.11 -2.83 37.04
CA VAL A 13 -0.51 -4.25 36.89
C VAL A 13 -0.10 -4.98 38.17
N SER A 14 -1.10 -5.50 38.89
CA SER A 14 -0.97 -5.90 40.29
C SER A 14 0.08 -7.00 40.51
N GLY A 15 1.19 -6.65 41.16
CA GLY A 15 2.25 -7.57 41.56
C GLY A 15 3.52 -6.84 42.02
N PRO A 16 4.28 -7.33 43.04
CA PRO A 16 5.27 -6.50 43.74
C PRO A 16 6.49 -6.03 42.94
N ASN A 17 6.75 -6.58 41.75
CA ASN A 17 8.06 -6.43 41.06
C ASN A 17 7.99 -6.08 39.55
N ARG A 18 6.81 -5.81 38.95
CA ARG A 18 6.70 -5.63 37.48
C ARG A 18 6.74 -4.19 36.96
N GLN A 19 6.79 -3.18 37.83
CA GLN A 19 6.72 -1.77 37.41
C GLN A 19 7.99 -1.26 36.66
N ARG A 20 9.09 -2.02 36.67
CA ARG A 20 10.36 -1.67 36.01
C ARG A 20 10.53 -2.25 34.60
N ASP A 21 9.69 -3.21 34.21
CA ASP A 21 9.77 -3.95 32.93
C ASP A 21 8.49 -3.81 32.08
N LEU A 22 7.74 -2.73 32.29
CA LEU A 22 6.49 -2.48 31.55
C LEU A 22 6.79 -2.02 30.11
N CYS A 23 6.90 -2.98 29.21
CA CYS A 23 6.91 -2.79 27.76
C CYS A 23 5.46 -2.76 27.26
N THR A 24 5.01 -1.69 26.59
CA THR A 24 3.63 -1.59 26.07
C THR A 24 3.56 -1.31 24.58
N PHE A 25 2.46 -1.69 23.94
CA PHE A 25 2.14 -1.30 22.57
C PHE A 25 0.64 -1.06 22.42
N CYS A 26 0.27 -0.27 21.42
CA CYS A 26 -1.12 -0.02 21.05
C CYS A 26 -1.46 -0.78 19.76
N THR A 27 -2.66 -1.35 19.68
CA THR A 27 -3.22 -1.88 18.43
C THR A 27 -4.46 -1.10 18.05
N ILE A 28 -4.64 -0.90 16.75
CA ILE A 28 -5.80 -0.27 16.15
C ILE A 28 -6.58 -1.37 15.44
N SER A 29 -7.84 -1.55 15.83
CA SER A 29 -8.73 -2.57 15.30
C SER A 29 -9.98 -1.97 14.67
N LEU A 30 -10.41 -2.51 13.54
CA LEU A 30 -11.77 -2.33 13.04
C LEU A 30 -12.61 -3.47 13.60
N ASP A 31 -13.54 -3.13 14.49
CA ASP A 31 -14.31 -4.02 15.34
C ASP A 31 -13.40 -4.89 16.27
N GLN A 32 -12.86 -6.01 15.78
CA GLN A 32 -11.80 -6.79 16.47
C GLN A 32 -10.68 -7.27 15.52
N GLU A 33 -10.69 -6.87 14.25
CA GLU A 33 -9.56 -7.18 13.37
C GLU A 33 -8.47 -6.13 13.56
N GLU A 34 -7.34 -6.54 14.13
CA GLU A 34 -6.13 -5.72 14.22
C GLU A 34 -5.69 -5.31 12.81
N VAL A 35 -5.77 -4.01 12.54
CA VAL A 35 -5.31 -3.41 11.27
C VAL A 35 -3.89 -2.88 11.41
N PHE A 36 -3.54 -2.33 12.58
CA PHE A 36 -2.21 -1.81 12.89
C PHE A 36 -1.78 -2.09 14.32
N ARG A 37 -0.46 -2.09 14.51
CA ARG A 37 0.23 -2.24 15.78
C ARG A 37 1.37 -1.23 15.84
N THR A 38 1.49 -0.50 16.94
CA THR A 38 2.66 0.37 17.20
C THR A 38 3.91 -0.45 17.47
N LYS A 39 5.06 0.22 17.43
CA LYS A 39 6.25 -0.26 18.14
C LYS A 39 5.96 -0.46 19.62
N VAL A 40 6.78 -1.32 20.22
CA VAL A 40 6.81 -1.54 21.66
C VAL A 40 7.58 -0.38 22.29
N TYR A 41 6.98 0.26 23.29
CA TYR A 41 7.57 1.31 24.08
C TYR A 41 7.94 0.77 25.46
N ASP A 42 9.22 0.89 25.81
CA ASP A 42 9.77 0.30 27.03
C ASP A 42 9.71 1.27 28.21
N LYS A 43 9.49 0.74 29.42
CA LYS A 43 9.78 1.39 30.70
C LYS A 43 9.08 2.74 30.94
N SER A 44 7.82 2.88 30.52
CA SER A 44 6.99 4.06 30.83
C SER A 44 5.54 3.69 31.15
N VAL A 45 5.01 4.26 32.24
CA VAL A 45 3.57 4.29 32.58
C VAL A 45 2.80 5.37 31.83
N SER A 46 3.50 6.22 31.08
CA SER A 46 2.96 7.22 30.17
C SER A 46 3.67 7.14 28.81
N PRO A 47 3.46 6.06 28.03
CA PRO A 47 4.12 5.86 26.75
C PRO A 47 3.57 6.81 25.68
N PHE A 48 4.47 7.56 25.04
CA PHE A 48 4.18 8.30 23.82
C PHE A 48 4.51 7.40 22.63
N TYR A 49 3.50 6.79 22.01
CA TYR A 49 3.72 5.92 20.86
C TYR A 49 4.18 6.70 19.63
N GLY A 50 3.62 7.91 19.41
CA GLY A 50 4.17 8.88 18.46
C GLY A 50 4.14 8.45 16.99
N GLU A 51 3.40 7.41 16.64
CA GLU A 51 3.28 6.89 15.27
C GLU A 51 1.96 7.35 14.63
N ASP A 52 2.06 7.80 13.39
CA ASP A 52 0.93 8.13 12.52
C ASP A 52 0.50 6.90 11.71
N PHE A 53 -0.76 6.52 11.79
CA PHE A 53 -1.34 5.47 10.93
C PHE A 53 -2.31 6.07 9.92
N TYR A 54 -2.09 5.76 8.64
CA TYR A 54 -2.94 6.15 7.52
C TYR A 54 -3.46 4.90 6.83
N PHE A 55 -4.78 4.75 6.75
CA PHE A 55 -5.40 3.65 6.03
C PHE A 55 -6.77 3.99 5.48
N GLU A 56 -7.07 3.32 4.37
CA GLU A 56 -8.39 3.23 3.76
C GLU A 56 -9.18 2.11 4.44
N ILE A 57 -10.49 2.30 4.63
CA ILE A 57 -11.33 1.29 5.26
C ILE A 57 -12.03 0.49 4.16
N PRO A 58 -11.68 -0.80 3.92
CA PRO A 58 -12.13 -1.55 2.75
C PRO A 58 -13.53 -2.17 2.91
N ARG A 59 -14.17 -2.01 4.08
CA ARG A 59 -15.43 -2.67 4.43
C ARG A 59 -16.23 -1.86 5.44
N PRO A 60 -17.57 -2.04 5.53
CA PRO A 60 -18.36 -1.53 6.65
C PRO A 60 -17.81 -2.05 7.99
N PHE A 61 -17.82 -1.18 9.00
CA PHE A 61 -17.37 -1.45 10.37
C PHE A 61 -18.29 -0.70 11.35
N GLN A 62 -18.35 -1.12 12.61
CA GLN A 62 -19.17 -0.46 13.65
C GLN A 62 -18.34 0.36 14.62
N CYS A 63 -17.18 -0.13 15.02
CA CYS A 63 -16.30 0.50 16.00
C CYS A 63 -14.86 0.56 15.52
N LEU A 64 -14.22 1.70 15.76
CA LEU A 64 -12.77 1.85 15.71
C LEU A 64 -12.25 1.73 17.15
N SER A 65 -11.49 0.67 17.41
CA SER A 65 -11.06 0.29 18.76
C SER A 65 -9.55 0.33 18.90
N TYR A 66 -9.09 0.79 20.06
CA TYR A 66 -7.70 0.95 20.44
C TYR A 66 -7.46 0.08 21.66
N TYR A 67 -6.55 -0.89 21.58
CA TYR A 67 -6.20 -1.73 22.72
C TYR A 67 -4.76 -1.44 23.12
N VAL A 68 -4.55 -1.13 24.40
CA VAL A 68 -3.22 -1.02 25.00
C VAL A 68 -2.86 -2.39 25.57
N TYR A 69 -1.72 -2.94 25.16
CA TYR A 69 -1.20 -4.22 25.63
C TYR A 69 0.09 -4.02 26.41
N ALA A 70 0.26 -4.80 27.48
CA ALA A 70 1.53 -5.04 28.13
C ALA A 70 2.17 -6.26 27.47
N LYS A 71 3.34 -6.07 26.85
CA LYS A 71 4.07 -7.13 26.16
C LYS A 71 4.65 -8.12 27.17
N SER A 72 4.45 -9.42 26.91
CA SER A 72 5.01 -10.47 27.75
C SER A 72 6.11 -11.24 27.00
N VAL A 73 7.23 -11.51 27.66
CA VAL A 73 8.36 -12.25 27.07
C VAL A 73 8.08 -13.77 27.02
N PHE A 74 7.23 -14.27 27.93
CA PHE A 74 7.03 -15.71 28.15
C PHE A 74 5.55 -16.16 28.13
N GLN A 75 4.61 -15.24 27.90
CA GLN A 75 3.17 -15.51 27.85
C GLN A 75 2.52 -14.72 26.71
N ARG A 76 1.21 -14.87 26.49
CA ARG A 76 0.47 -13.97 25.59
C ARG A 76 0.51 -12.55 26.14
N ASP A 77 0.51 -11.57 25.25
CA ASP A 77 0.42 -10.15 25.60
C ASP A 77 -0.89 -9.88 26.36
N LEU A 78 -0.81 -9.09 27.43
CA LEU A 78 -1.92 -8.88 28.35
C LEU A 78 -2.62 -7.54 28.02
N PRO A 79 -3.93 -7.51 27.73
CA PRO A 79 -4.63 -6.26 27.51
C PRO A 79 -4.71 -5.45 28.82
N VAL A 80 -4.22 -4.21 28.78
CA VAL A 80 -4.25 -3.24 29.88
C VAL A 80 -5.59 -2.49 29.90
N GLY A 81 -6.12 -2.17 28.71
CA GLY A 81 -7.38 -1.44 28.56
C GLY A 81 -7.68 -1.16 27.09
N LYS A 82 -8.93 -0.76 26.81
CA LYS A 82 -9.36 -0.35 25.46
C LYS A 82 -10.14 0.96 25.43
N VAL A 83 -10.04 1.66 24.31
CA VAL A 83 -10.95 2.74 23.89
C VAL A 83 -11.71 2.24 22.67
N SER A 84 -13.00 2.54 22.54
CA SER A 84 -13.79 2.13 21.37
C SER A 84 -14.75 3.24 20.98
N ILE A 85 -14.65 3.70 19.74
CA ILE A 85 -15.42 4.82 19.19
C ILE A 85 -16.29 4.27 18.07
N ARG A 86 -17.61 4.49 18.13
CA ARG A 86 -18.54 4.04 17.09
C ARG A 86 -18.34 4.83 15.82
N LYS A 87 -18.61 4.23 14.65
CA LYS A 87 -18.55 4.88 13.33
C LYS A 87 -19.28 6.23 13.35
N ASP A 88 -20.53 6.24 13.83
CA ASP A 88 -21.41 7.40 13.89
C ASP A 88 -20.88 8.53 14.80
N ASP A 89 -19.94 8.22 15.70
CA ASP A 89 -19.30 9.17 16.61
C ASP A 89 -17.95 9.70 16.07
N LEU A 90 -17.32 9.04 15.09
CA LEU A 90 -15.99 9.42 14.59
C LEU A 90 -15.94 10.86 14.06
N CYS A 91 -16.99 11.31 13.36
CA CYS A 91 -17.09 12.68 12.85
C CYS A 91 -17.00 13.74 13.96
N LYS A 92 -17.42 13.42 15.19
CA LYS A 92 -17.41 14.37 16.33
C LYS A 92 -15.98 14.67 16.81
N TYR A 93 -15.09 13.67 16.68
CA TYR A 93 -13.69 13.70 17.10
C TYR A 93 -12.71 13.99 15.94
N SER A 94 -13.19 14.01 14.69
CA SER A 94 -12.37 14.26 13.51
C SER A 94 -11.70 15.64 13.56
N GLY A 95 -10.41 15.70 13.19
CA GLY A 95 -9.56 16.89 13.24
C GLY A 95 -9.11 17.33 14.64
N LYS A 96 -9.48 16.62 15.71
CA LYS A 96 -9.27 17.04 17.10
C LYS A 96 -8.41 16.05 17.89
N GLU A 97 -7.68 16.58 18.88
CA GLU A 97 -7.01 15.79 19.91
C GLU A 97 -7.89 15.66 21.14
N ASN A 98 -8.18 14.45 21.59
CA ASN A 98 -9.08 14.18 22.71
C ASN A 98 -8.48 13.10 23.63
N TRP A 99 -8.71 13.22 24.94
CA TRP A 99 -8.38 12.18 25.91
C TRP A 99 -9.58 11.25 26.12
N PHE A 100 -9.32 9.94 26.11
CA PHE A 100 -10.31 8.89 26.33
C PHE A 100 -9.86 7.99 27.48
N SER A 101 -10.72 7.79 28.49
CA SER A 101 -10.42 6.91 29.62
C SER A 101 -10.44 5.44 29.18
N LEU A 102 -9.40 4.69 29.53
CA LEU A 102 -9.30 3.27 29.20
C LEU A 102 -10.38 2.48 29.92
N GLN A 103 -11.08 1.61 29.18
CA GLN A 103 -12.07 0.67 29.70
C GLN A 103 -11.41 -0.70 29.91
N PRO A 104 -11.82 -1.48 30.93
CA PRO A 104 -11.32 -2.83 31.11
C PRO A 104 -11.63 -3.71 29.90
N VAL A 105 -10.75 -4.67 29.65
CA VAL A 105 -10.91 -5.70 28.61
C VAL A 105 -11.28 -7.01 29.32
N ASP A 106 -12.59 -7.27 29.42
CA ASP A 106 -13.12 -8.53 29.96
C ASP A 106 -13.75 -9.40 28.85
N PRO A 107 -13.83 -10.74 29.01
CA PRO A 107 -14.36 -11.64 27.98
C PRO A 107 -15.81 -11.36 27.53
N ASN A 108 -16.65 -10.76 28.40
CA ASN A 108 -18.02 -10.36 28.04
C ASN A 108 -18.05 -9.04 27.26
N SER A 109 -16.99 -8.23 27.38
CA SER A 109 -16.77 -7.00 26.59
C SER A 109 -16.21 -7.26 25.19
N GLU A 110 -15.74 -8.48 24.93
CA GLU A 110 -15.14 -8.93 23.65
C GLU A 110 -16.05 -9.92 22.89
N VAL A 111 -17.30 -10.04 23.30
CA VAL A 111 -18.33 -10.82 22.61
C VAL A 111 -18.37 -10.52 21.12
N GLN A 112 -18.24 -11.56 20.29
CA GLN A 112 -18.45 -11.50 18.85
C GLN A 112 -19.20 -12.72 18.30
N GLY A 113 -19.95 -12.43 17.23
CA GLY A 113 -20.72 -13.38 16.46
C GLY A 113 -21.88 -12.69 15.76
N LYS A 114 -22.40 -13.32 14.70
CA LYS A 114 -23.72 -12.99 14.15
C LYS A 114 -24.67 -14.12 14.52
N VAL A 115 -25.91 -13.75 14.86
CA VAL A 115 -27.02 -14.67 15.07
C VAL A 115 -28.06 -14.48 13.97
N HIS A 116 -28.38 -15.55 13.25
CA HIS A 116 -29.45 -15.56 12.25
C HIS A 116 -30.76 -15.83 12.98
N LEU A 117 -31.62 -14.83 13.08
CA LEU A 117 -32.91 -14.93 13.76
C LEU A 117 -34.04 -15.06 12.73
N GLU A 118 -34.93 -16.02 12.97
CA GLU A 118 -36.28 -16.09 12.42
C GLU A 118 -37.26 -15.57 13.47
N MET A 119 -38.03 -14.54 13.13
CA MET A 119 -39.03 -13.95 14.01
C MET A 119 -40.40 -14.01 13.34
N ARG A 120 -41.44 -14.37 14.10
CA ARG A 120 -42.82 -14.50 13.62
C ARG A 120 -43.81 -14.06 14.68
N LEU A 121 -44.86 -13.34 14.29
CA LEU A 121 -46.05 -13.17 15.13
C LEU A 121 -47.07 -14.27 14.77
N ASN A 122 -47.51 -15.01 15.79
CA ASN A 122 -48.62 -15.95 15.69
C ASN A 122 -49.85 -15.36 16.37
N GLU A 123 -51.01 -15.46 15.75
CA GLU A 123 -52.28 -15.18 16.42
C GLU A 123 -52.64 -16.38 17.31
N VAL A 124 -53.07 -16.09 18.53
CA VAL A 124 -53.45 -17.09 19.53
C VAL A 124 -54.76 -16.63 20.16
N ILE A 125 -55.78 -17.47 20.08
CA ILE A 125 -57.04 -17.24 20.79
C ILE A 125 -56.75 -17.50 22.27
N THR A 126 -56.90 -16.48 23.10
CA THR A 126 -56.76 -16.62 24.56
C THR A 126 -57.97 -17.37 25.14
N ASP A 127 -57.84 -17.90 26.35
CA ASP A 127 -58.91 -18.65 27.03
C ASP A 127 -60.22 -17.84 27.20
N ASN A 128 -60.14 -16.51 27.09
CA ASN A 128 -61.26 -15.57 27.14
C ASN A 128 -61.85 -15.24 25.74
N GLY A 129 -61.44 -15.95 24.69
CA GLY A 129 -61.95 -15.79 23.31
C GLY A 129 -61.41 -14.58 22.54
N SER A 130 -60.47 -13.79 23.11
CA SER A 130 -59.85 -12.66 22.40
C SER A 130 -58.59 -13.11 21.64
N VAL A 131 -58.38 -12.52 20.45
CA VAL A 131 -57.19 -12.79 19.62
C VAL A 131 -55.99 -12.02 20.18
N GLY A 132 -55.08 -12.73 20.85
CA GLY A 132 -53.77 -12.23 21.22
C GLY A 132 -52.72 -12.51 20.14
N GLN A 133 -51.54 -11.92 20.28
CA GLN A 133 -50.39 -12.21 19.43
C GLN A 133 -49.23 -12.75 20.29
N HIS A 134 -48.56 -13.80 19.82
CA HIS A 134 -47.34 -14.35 20.41
C HIS A 134 -46.16 -14.14 19.47
N LEU A 135 -45.09 -13.52 19.97
CA LEU A 135 -43.82 -13.39 19.25
C LEU A 135 -43.00 -14.68 19.42
N LEU A 136 -42.83 -15.44 18.34
CA LEU A 136 -41.91 -16.56 18.26
C LEU A 136 -40.57 -16.08 17.70
N VAL A 137 -39.49 -16.38 18.41
CA VAL A 137 -38.11 -16.11 17.98
C VAL A 137 -37.36 -17.43 17.94
N ARG A 138 -36.75 -17.75 16.79
CA ARG A 138 -35.95 -18.97 16.57
C ARG A 138 -34.58 -18.58 16.04
N ILE A 139 -33.52 -19.13 16.63
CA ILE A 139 -32.17 -19.06 16.06
C ILE A 139 -32.07 -20.09 14.94
N LEU A 140 -31.69 -19.65 13.74
CA LEU A 140 -31.42 -20.51 12.58
C LEU A 140 -29.95 -20.92 12.49
N LYS A 141 -29.03 -20.03 12.88
CA LYS A 141 -27.57 -20.27 12.87
C LYS A 141 -26.86 -19.22 13.75
N ALA A 142 -25.72 -19.59 14.33
CA ALA A 142 -24.72 -18.66 14.87
C ALA A 142 -23.40 -18.83 14.08
N GLU A 143 -22.70 -17.73 13.82
CA GLU A 143 -21.42 -17.74 13.11
C GLU A 143 -20.24 -17.73 14.10
N ASN A 144 -19.13 -18.40 13.75
CA ASN A 144 -17.91 -18.59 14.57
C ASN A 144 -18.03 -19.36 15.90
N GLN A 145 -19.10 -20.13 16.14
CA GLN A 145 -19.26 -20.90 17.39
C GLN A 145 -19.72 -22.35 17.15
N THR A 146 -19.09 -23.32 17.83
CA THR A 146 -19.17 -24.77 17.53
C THR A 146 -19.89 -25.62 18.60
N ARG A 147 -20.63 -25.00 19.54
CA ARG A 147 -21.20 -25.67 20.73
C ARG A 147 -22.73 -25.54 20.82
N ARG A 148 -23.35 -26.16 21.83
CA ARG A 148 -24.80 -26.07 22.10
C ARG A 148 -25.13 -24.75 22.81
N PHE A 149 -26.19 -24.07 22.39
CA PHE A 149 -26.58 -22.76 22.92
C PHE A 149 -27.88 -22.82 23.71
N CYS A 150 -27.96 -21.99 24.75
CA CYS A 150 -29.22 -21.61 25.40
C CYS A 150 -29.57 -20.17 25.00
N VAL A 151 -30.86 -19.87 24.92
CA VAL A 151 -31.37 -18.58 24.42
C VAL A 151 -32.38 -18.02 25.40
N GLN A 152 -32.19 -16.78 25.84
CA GLN A 152 -33.11 -16.10 26.73
C GLN A 152 -33.66 -14.85 26.04
N VAL A 153 -34.97 -14.85 25.79
CA VAL A 153 -35.66 -13.75 25.10
C VAL A 153 -36.39 -12.90 26.14
N TYR A 154 -36.17 -11.59 26.10
CA TYR A 154 -36.80 -10.62 26.99
C TYR A 154 -37.65 -9.63 26.19
N LEU A 155 -38.93 -9.54 26.53
CA LEU A 155 -39.84 -8.49 26.05
C LEU A 155 -39.91 -7.36 27.07
N PHE A 156 -39.62 -6.13 26.63
CA PHE A 156 -39.78 -4.96 27.48
C PHE A 156 -41.27 -4.59 27.61
N ARG A 157 -41.85 -4.91 28.77
CA ARG A 157 -43.27 -4.80 29.18
C ARG A 157 -44.22 -5.86 28.57
N PRO A 158 -44.88 -6.68 29.42
CA PRO A 158 -45.97 -7.55 29.00
C PRO A 158 -47.29 -6.77 28.98
N SER A 159 -47.69 -6.30 27.81
CA SER A 159 -49.04 -5.78 27.56
C SER A 159 -49.56 -6.35 26.25
N PHE A 160 -50.75 -6.95 26.25
CA PHE A 160 -51.30 -7.78 25.16
C PHE A 160 -51.53 -7.06 23.81
N ASN A 161 -51.24 -5.75 23.70
CA ASN A 161 -51.26 -4.98 22.46
C ASN A 161 -49.84 -4.48 22.11
N PHE A 162 -49.25 -4.99 21.02
CA PHE A 162 -47.92 -4.59 20.54
C PHE A 162 -47.92 -3.19 19.91
N SER A 163 -47.52 -2.17 20.69
CA SER A 163 -47.26 -0.83 20.14
C SER A 163 -46.00 -0.82 19.22
N PRO A 164 -45.87 0.15 18.29
CA PRO A 164 -44.78 0.20 17.31
C PRO A 164 -43.36 0.36 17.88
N LEU A 165 -43.24 0.63 19.18
CA LEU A 165 -42.00 1.05 19.85
C LEU A 165 -41.30 -0.08 20.62
N HIS A 166 -41.86 -1.29 20.63
CA HIS A 166 -41.30 -2.42 21.38
C HIS A 166 -40.03 -2.99 20.73
N LEU A 167 -39.01 -3.21 21.56
CA LEU A 167 -37.77 -3.91 21.24
C LEU A 167 -37.80 -5.31 21.88
N CYS A 168 -37.45 -6.33 21.09
CA CYS A 168 -37.18 -7.67 21.57
C CYS A 168 -35.68 -7.79 21.85
N ARG A 169 -35.27 -8.12 23.09
CA ARG A 169 -33.87 -8.43 23.41
C ARG A 169 -33.68 -9.94 23.38
N VAL A 170 -32.65 -10.41 22.69
CA VAL A 170 -32.26 -11.81 22.60
C VAL A 170 -30.87 -11.96 23.20
N ASP A 171 -30.76 -12.66 24.32
CA ASP A 171 -29.51 -12.95 25.00
C ASP A 171 -29.10 -14.40 24.66
N LEU A 172 -27.85 -14.59 24.27
CA LEU A 172 -27.28 -15.84 23.80
C LEU A 172 -26.26 -16.34 24.85
N TRP A 173 -26.34 -17.62 25.22
CA TRP A 173 -25.54 -18.22 26.28
C TRP A 173 -25.02 -19.60 25.87
N ASN A 174 -23.80 -19.94 26.29
CA ASN A 174 -23.22 -21.27 26.15
C ASN A 174 -23.43 -22.05 27.45
N ASN A 175 -24.00 -23.24 27.34
CA ASN A 175 -24.24 -24.12 28.49
C ASN A 175 -23.21 -25.26 28.43
N GLU A 176 -22.15 -25.14 29.22
CA GLU A 176 -21.14 -26.18 29.38
C GLU A 176 -21.46 -26.99 30.64
N ASN A 177 -21.80 -28.26 30.46
CA ASN A 177 -22.17 -29.18 31.54
C ASN A 177 -21.21 -29.05 32.73
N LEU A 178 -21.74 -28.57 33.86
CA LEU A 178 -21.10 -28.40 35.18
C LEU A 178 -20.32 -27.09 35.44
N ALA A 179 -20.39 -26.09 34.56
CA ALA A 179 -19.92 -24.72 34.87
C ALA A 179 -21.01 -23.65 34.60
N GLN A 180 -20.87 -22.49 35.24
CA GLN A 180 -21.83 -21.37 35.17
C GLN A 180 -22.04 -20.89 33.73
N ASP A 181 -23.30 -20.64 33.32
CA ASP A 181 -23.65 -20.26 31.94
C ASP A 181 -22.80 -19.08 31.43
N VAL A 182 -22.12 -19.26 30.30
CA VAL A 182 -21.22 -18.24 29.73
C VAL A 182 -21.99 -17.37 28.76
N PHE A 183 -21.97 -16.04 28.97
CA PHE A 183 -22.65 -15.08 28.10
C PHE A 183 -21.94 -14.95 26.75
N LEU A 184 -22.70 -15.11 25.66
CA LEU A 184 -22.22 -15.02 24.28
C LEU A 184 -22.74 -13.77 23.54
N GLY A 185 -23.57 -12.94 24.17
CA GLY A 185 -24.00 -11.65 23.62
C GLY A 185 -25.50 -11.38 23.65
N GLU A 186 -25.87 -10.10 23.59
CA GLU A 186 -27.26 -9.65 23.39
C GLU A 186 -27.43 -9.01 22.01
N THR A 187 -28.64 -9.09 21.45
CA THR A 187 -29.03 -8.24 20.32
C THR A 187 -30.46 -7.74 20.50
N ARG A 188 -30.78 -6.58 19.91
CA ARG A 188 -32.07 -5.87 20.11
C ARG A 188 -32.75 -5.63 18.79
N VAL A 189 -33.90 -6.28 18.57
CA VAL A 189 -34.64 -6.22 17.31
C VAL A 189 -35.95 -5.44 17.49
N PRO A 190 -36.23 -4.39 16.69
CA PRO A 190 -37.51 -3.70 16.71
C PRO A 190 -38.65 -4.59 16.20
N VAL A 191 -39.66 -4.83 17.04
CA VAL A 191 -40.82 -5.70 16.69
C VAL A 191 -41.63 -5.14 15.51
N LYS A 192 -41.54 -3.83 15.25
CA LYS A 192 -42.14 -3.16 14.07
C LYS A 192 -41.73 -3.77 12.72
N ILE A 193 -40.63 -4.51 12.64
CA ILE A 193 -40.15 -5.15 11.40
C ILE A 193 -41.10 -6.25 10.89
N LEU A 194 -41.94 -6.81 11.76
CA LEU A 194 -42.90 -7.90 11.48
C LEU A 194 -44.26 -7.42 10.94
N ARG A 195 -44.35 -6.15 10.49
CA ARG A 195 -45.62 -5.52 10.08
C ARG A 195 -45.98 -5.68 8.60
N LYS A 196 -45.08 -6.23 7.77
CA LYS A 196 -45.32 -6.49 6.34
C LYS A 196 -45.20 -7.97 5.99
N ASP A 197 -44.19 -8.65 6.55
CA ASP A 197 -44.01 -10.09 6.40
C ASP A 197 -44.38 -10.81 7.70
N SER A 198 -45.15 -11.89 7.59
CA SER A 198 -45.50 -12.75 8.72
C SER A 198 -44.31 -13.52 9.30
N ILE A 199 -43.17 -13.54 8.60
CA ILE A 199 -41.89 -14.12 9.05
C ILE A 199 -40.74 -13.20 8.61
N HIS A 200 -39.96 -12.69 9.56
CA HIS A 200 -38.72 -11.96 9.27
C HIS A 200 -37.50 -12.85 9.53
N LYS A 201 -36.51 -12.81 8.62
CA LYS A 201 -35.23 -13.55 8.75
C LYS A 201 -34.07 -12.61 8.45
N ALA A 202 -33.20 -12.40 9.43
CA ALA A 202 -32.01 -11.57 9.26
C ALA A 202 -30.86 -11.97 10.19
N TRP A 203 -29.65 -11.61 9.79
CA TRP A 203 -28.45 -11.74 10.61
C TRP A 203 -28.29 -10.50 11.49
N TYR A 204 -28.22 -10.70 12.79
CA TYR A 204 -28.00 -9.66 13.78
C TYR A 204 -26.64 -9.83 14.43
N LEU A 205 -25.92 -8.74 14.61
CA LEU A 205 -24.66 -8.73 15.37
C LEU A 205 -24.97 -8.81 16.87
N LEU A 206 -24.17 -9.62 17.57
CA LEU A 206 -24.18 -9.72 19.02
C LEU A 206 -23.39 -8.56 19.64
N GLN A 207 -23.86 -8.06 20.77
CA GLN A 207 -23.29 -6.95 21.52
C GLN A 207 -23.00 -7.37 22.97
N PRO A 208 -22.04 -6.72 23.66
CA PRO A 208 -21.85 -6.86 25.10
C PRO A 208 -23.10 -6.51 25.91
N LYS A 209 -23.20 -7.05 27.13
CA LYS A 209 -24.39 -6.91 27.98
C LYS A 209 -24.61 -5.46 28.40
N GLY A 210 -25.79 -4.91 28.12
CA GLY A 210 -26.08 -3.46 28.24
C GLY A 210 -26.27 -2.93 29.67
N ASN A 211 -26.01 -3.73 30.71
CA ASN A 211 -26.12 -3.31 32.10
C ASN A 211 -24.73 -3.07 32.69
N GLY A 212 -24.37 -1.80 32.85
CA GLY A 212 -23.18 -1.39 33.59
C GLY A 212 -23.29 -1.70 35.08
N SER A 213 -22.88 -2.90 35.48
CA SER A 213 -22.27 -3.06 36.79
C SER A 213 -20.92 -2.33 36.73
N LYS A 214 -20.83 -1.17 37.39
CA LYS A 214 -19.53 -0.55 37.66
C LYS A 214 -18.80 -1.42 38.68
N SER A 215 -18.12 -2.48 38.21
CA SER A 215 -16.95 -2.99 38.93
C SER A 215 -16.05 -1.79 39.23
N LYS A 216 -15.49 -1.75 40.45
CA LYS A 216 -14.65 -0.63 40.91
C LYS A 216 -13.69 -0.23 39.79
N SER A 217 -13.73 1.04 39.39
CA SER A 217 -12.82 1.58 38.40
C SER A 217 -11.43 1.63 39.02
N ASP A 218 -10.65 0.56 38.84
CA ASP A 218 -9.20 0.71 38.78
C ASP A 218 -8.92 1.77 37.70
N ASP A 219 -8.15 2.79 38.04
CA ASP A 219 -7.76 3.82 37.08
C ASP A 219 -6.73 3.21 36.13
N LEU A 220 -7.23 2.64 35.03
CA LEU A 220 -6.43 2.03 33.96
C LEU A 220 -5.63 3.07 33.16
N GLY A 221 -5.84 4.37 33.43
CA GLY A 221 -5.24 5.47 32.72
C GLY A 221 -6.11 5.98 31.56
N SER A 222 -5.52 6.83 30.73
CA SER A 222 -6.21 7.45 29.59
C SER A 222 -5.31 7.50 28.35
N LEU A 223 -5.95 7.42 27.19
CA LEU A 223 -5.32 7.46 25.87
C LEU A 223 -5.72 8.75 25.15
N ARG A 224 -4.76 9.64 24.84
CA ARG A 224 -4.96 10.76 23.92
C ARG A 224 -4.96 10.21 22.50
N LEU A 225 -5.97 10.56 21.72
CA LEU A 225 -6.07 10.23 20.31
C LEU A 225 -6.26 11.50 19.48
N LYS A 226 -5.48 11.63 18.41
CA LYS A 226 -5.72 12.58 17.32
C LYS A 226 -6.34 11.82 16.17
N LEU A 227 -7.58 12.13 15.80
CA LEU A 227 -8.33 11.35 14.82
C LEU A 227 -8.70 12.20 13.62
N THR A 228 -8.57 11.65 12.41
CA THR A 228 -9.18 12.23 11.20
C THR A 228 -9.94 11.14 10.47
N TYR A 229 -11.27 11.25 10.44
CA TYR A 229 -12.18 10.42 9.66
C TYR A 229 -12.75 11.25 8.51
N ILE A 230 -12.78 10.66 7.32
CA ILE A 230 -13.28 11.23 6.06
C ILE A 230 -14.15 10.13 5.43
N GLU A 231 -15.36 10.49 5.01
CA GLU A 231 -16.31 9.62 4.31
C GLU A 231 -16.67 10.28 2.98
N ASP A 232 -15.96 9.88 1.92
CA ASP A 232 -16.13 10.40 0.56
C ASP A 232 -17.36 9.74 -0.12
N THR A 233 -18.19 10.53 -0.83
CA THR A 233 -19.42 10.03 -1.49
C THR A 233 -19.23 9.92 -2.99
N VAL A 234 -18.71 8.78 -3.45
CA VAL A 234 -18.36 8.61 -4.87
C VAL A 234 -19.60 8.71 -5.79
N LEU A 235 -19.60 9.73 -6.66
CA LEU A 235 -20.57 9.97 -7.73
C LEU A 235 -20.35 9.03 -8.95
N PRO A 236 -21.29 8.92 -9.89
CA PRO A 236 -21.06 8.20 -11.14
C PRO A 236 -19.90 8.79 -11.96
N SER A 237 -19.15 7.95 -12.69
CA SER A 237 -17.92 8.32 -13.42
C SER A 237 -18.05 9.52 -14.39
N ALA A 238 -19.25 9.72 -14.94
CA ALA A 238 -19.56 10.85 -15.80
C ALA A 238 -19.35 12.21 -15.09
N CYS A 239 -19.62 12.27 -13.79
CA CYS A 239 -19.45 13.46 -12.94
C CYS A 239 -17.97 13.87 -12.86
N TYR A 240 -17.07 12.90 -12.66
CA TYR A 240 -15.63 13.13 -12.46
C TYR A 240 -14.83 13.38 -13.74
N THR A 241 -15.41 13.08 -14.90
CA THR A 241 -14.74 13.18 -16.20
C THR A 241 -14.08 14.55 -16.46
N PRO A 242 -14.69 15.72 -16.14
CA PRO A 242 -14.04 17.02 -16.33
C PRO A 242 -12.79 17.21 -15.45
N LEU A 243 -12.86 16.89 -14.16
CA LEU A 243 -11.74 17.04 -13.22
C LEU A 243 -10.59 16.08 -13.57
N CYS A 244 -10.92 14.82 -13.86
CA CYS A 244 -9.96 13.83 -14.31
C CYS A 244 -9.23 14.30 -15.58
N ASN A 245 -9.97 14.84 -16.58
CA ASN A 245 -9.37 15.37 -17.80
C ASN A 245 -8.44 16.57 -17.57
N LEU A 246 -8.74 17.48 -16.62
CA LEU A 246 -7.83 18.57 -16.27
C LEU A 246 -6.53 18.04 -15.66
N LEU A 247 -6.61 17.11 -14.72
CA LEU A 247 -5.45 16.47 -14.10
C LEU A 247 -4.60 15.74 -15.14
N LEU A 248 -5.22 14.93 -16.01
CA LEU A 248 -4.52 14.14 -17.04
C LEU A 248 -3.88 14.99 -18.15
N LYS A 249 -4.38 16.20 -18.42
CA LYS A 249 -3.77 17.17 -19.34
C LYS A 249 -2.56 17.90 -18.77
N SER A 250 -2.32 17.81 -17.45
CA SER A 250 -1.25 18.56 -16.78
C SER A 250 0.16 18.46 -17.42
N PRO A 251 0.63 17.31 -17.96
CA PRO A 251 1.93 17.25 -18.65
C PRO A 251 2.04 18.14 -19.89
N ASP A 252 0.92 18.47 -20.52
CA ASP A 252 0.85 19.18 -21.80
C ASP A 252 0.84 20.71 -21.58
N VAL A 253 0.41 21.16 -20.39
CA VAL A 253 0.40 22.58 -20.00
C VAL A 253 1.83 23.12 -19.88
N LYS A 254 2.03 24.37 -20.33
CA LYS A 254 3.32 25.08 -20.30
C LYS A 254 3.07 26.52 -19.82
N PRO A 255 3.74 27.01 -18.76
CA PRO A 255 4.68 26.29 -17.89
C PRO A 255 4.00 25.17 -17.09
N ILE A 256 4.78 24.18 -16.63
CA ILE A 256 4.22 23.06 -15.83
C ILE A 256 3.62 23.55 -14.50
N SER A 257 4.10 24.68 -13.97
CA SER A 257 3.60 25.29 -12.75
C SER A 257 2.12 25.70 -12.84
N ALA A 258 1.67 26.06 -14.05
CA ALA A 258 0.28 26.44 -14.33
C ALA A 258 -0.67 25.23 -14.48
N SER A 259 -0.18 24.00 -14.33
CA SER A 259 -0.98 22.79 -14.52
C SER A 259 -1.80 22.42 -13.27
N ALA A 260 -2.98 21.83 -13.46
CA ALA A 260 -3.88 21.46 -12.36
C ALA A 260 -3.21 20.52 -11.33
N ALA A 261 -2.44 19.54 -11.80
CA ALA A 261 -1.68 18.64 -10.93
C ALA A 261 -0.55 19.34 -10.16
N HIS A 262 0.10 20.36 -10.75
CA HIS A 262 1.11 21.15 -10.04
C HIS A 262 0.47 22.07 -8.99
N ILE A 263 -0.62 22.76 -9.33
CA ILE A 263 -1.41 23.61 -8.43
C ILE A 263 -1.85 22.82 -7.19
N LEU A 264 -2.42 21.62 -7.38
CA LEU A 264 -2.76 20.70 -6.27
C LEU A 264 -1.54 20.39 -5.39
N GLY A 265 -0.39 20.07 -6.01
CA GLY A 265 0.85 19.78 -5.30
C GLY A 265 1.38 20.96 -4.47
N ASP A 266 1.21 22.19 -4.95
CA ASP A 266 1.65 23.41 -4.26
C ASP A 266 0.73 23.80 -3.11
N ILE A 267 -0.59 23.69 -3.27
CA ILE A 267 -1.58 23.88 -2.18
C ILE A 267 -1.27 22.96 -0.98
N TYR A 268 -0.78 21.76 -1.29
CA TYR A 268 -0.40 20.71 -0.35
C TYR A 268 1.12 20.55 -0.14
N ARG A 269 1.89 21.63 -0.31
CA ARG A 269 3.35 21.63 -0.07
C ARG A 269 3.77 21.12 1.32
N GLU A 270 2.87 21.03 2.30
CA GLU A 270 3.15 20.48 3.65
C GLU A 270 2.52 19.10 3.95
N ARG A 271 1.53 18.62 3.16
CA ARG A 271 0.86 17.31 3.40
C ARG A 271 1.20 16.30 2.31
N TYR A 272 2.14 15.41 2.63
CA TYR A 272 2.62 14.35 1.72
C TYR A 272 1.49 13.45 1.17
N GLU A 273 0.57 13.02 2.01
CA GLU A 273 -0.57 12.13 1.67
C GLU A 273 -1.47 12.67 0.54
N ALA A 274 -1.59 14.00 0.40
CA ALA A 274 -2.55 14.62 -0.51
C ALA A 274 -2.18 14.47 -2.01
N VAL A 275 -0.93 14.12 -2.32
CA VAL A 275 -0.43 13.95 -3.68
C VAL A 275 -0.71 12.54 -4.22
N LEU A 276 -0.95 11.56 -3.34
CA LEU A 276 -1.11 10.15 -3.69
C LEU A 276 -2.28 9.84 -4.66
N PRO A 277 -3.49 10.41 -4.52
CA PRO A 277 -4.59 10.16 -5.46
C PRO A 277 -4.25 10.62 -6.88
N MET A 278 -3.62 11.79 -7.01
CA MET A 278 -3.14 12.34 -8.28
C MET A 278 -2.05 11.46 -8.90
N VAL A 279 -1.10 10.95 -8.10
CA VAL A 279 -0.09 9.99 -8.56
C VAL A 279 -0.75 8.71 -9.09
N ARG A 280 -1.72 8.15 -8.36
CA ARG A 280 -2.48 6.95 -8.79
C ARG A 280 -3.18 7.18 -10.14
N LEU A 281 -3.92 8.28 -10.30
CA LEU A 281 -4.58 8.63 -11.58
C LEU A 281 -3.57 8.77 -12.73
N LEU A 282 -2.47 9.49 -12.52
CA LEU A 282 -1.43 9.67 -13.55
C LEU A 282 -0.73 8.35 -13.92
N LEU A 283 -0.56 7.43 -12.97
CA LEU A 283 -0.02 6.09 -13.21
C LEU A 283 -1.00 5.26 -14.05
N HIS A 284 -2.26 5.14 -13.63
CA HIS A 284 -3.30 4.38 -14.32
C HIS A 284 -3.45 4.78 -15.79
N HIS A 285 -3.44 6.09 -16.08
CA HIS A 285 -3.58 6.62 -17.43
C HIS A 285 -2.25 6.79 -18.19
N ASN A 286 -1.13 6.25 -17.70
CA ASN A 286 0.20 6.35 -18.31
C ASN A 286 0.70 7.80 -18.56
N ARG A 287 0.20 8.77 -17.79
CA ARG A 287 0.59 10.20 -17.86
C ARG A 287 1.67 10.60 -16.86
N PHE A 288 2.02 9.70 -15.92
CA PHE A 288 2.97 9.97 -14.83
C PHE A 288 4.38 10.37 -15.29
N VAL A 289 5.00 9.64 -16.23
CA VAL A 289 6.38 9.95 -16.65
C VAL A 289 6.47 11.35 -17.28
N PRO A 290 5.64 11.72 -18.29
CA PRO A 290 5.62 13.09 -18.82
C PRO A 290 5.39 14.17 -17.75
N PHE A 291 4.50 13.93 -16.77
CA PHE A 291 4.28 14.86 -15.66
C PHE A 291 5.54 15.05 -14.81
N VAL A 292 6.06 13.96 -14.26
CA VAL A 292 7.15 14.01 -13.27
C VAL A 292 8.46 14.48 -13.91
N SER A 293 8.69 14.18 -15.20
CA SER A 293 9.79 14.75 -15.98
C SER A 293 9.72 16.27 -16.08
N ALA A 294 8.52 16.83 -16.26
CA ALA A 294 8.34 18.28 -16.36
C ALA A 294 8.50 18.98 -14.99
N VAL A 295 7.93 18.41 -13.92
CA VAL A 295 8.10 18.94 -12.55
C VAL A 295 9.55 18.83 -12.08
N ALA A 296 10.24 17.73 -12.38
CA ALA A 296 11.65 17.55 -12.05
C ALA A 296 12.57 18.50 -12.84
N ALA A 297 12.20 18.88 -14.08
CA ALA A 297 12.92 19.91 -14.83
C ALA A 297 12.79 21.29 -14.15
N LEU A 298 11.57 21.67 -13.73
CA LEU A 298 11.33 22.91 -12.98
C LEU A 298 12.10 22.98 -11.65
N GLU A 299 12.21 21.86 -10.92
CA GLU A 299 13.06 21.79 -9.72
C GLU A 299 14.55 21.98 -10.06
N LEU A 300 15.03 21.34 -11.14
CA LEU A 300 16.43 21.43 -11.57
C LEU A 300 16.82 22.82 -12.08
N ASP A 301 15.92 23.54 -12.75
CA ASP A 301 16.19 24.91 -13.20
C ASP A 301 16.50 25.83 -12.00
N ASN A 302 15.73 25.67 -10.91
CA ASN A 302 15.93 26.37 -9.63
C ASN A 302 17.11 25.84 -8.77
N THR A 303 17.69 24.68 -9.11
CA THR A 303 18.80 24.08 -8.37
C THR A 303 20.12 24.76 -8.74
N GLN A 304 20.83 25.31 -7.75
CA GLN A 304 22.12 26.00 -7.98
C GLN A 304 23.33 25.05 -7.95
N GLU A 305 23.39 24.12 -6.98
CA GLU A 305 24.54 23.24 -6.79
C GLU A 305 24.23 21.78 -7.13
N ALA A 306 25.13 21.13 -7.88
CA ALA A 306 25.02 19.73 -8.31
C ALA A 306 24.92 18.71 -7.14
N ASN A 307 25.45 19.06 -5.97
CA ASN A 307 25.37 18.27 -4.74
C ASN A 307 23.99 18.32 -4.07
N THR A 308 23.06 19.21 -4.46
CA THR A 308 21.73 19.38 -3.86
C THR A 308 20.59 18.73 -4.65
N ILE A 309 20.86 18.26 -5.87
CA ILE A 309 19.89 17.66 -6.80
C ILE A 309 18.99 16.63 -6.10
N PHE A 310 17.67 16.88 -6.10
CA PHE A 310 16.62 16.02 -5.54
C PHE A 310 16.81 15.61 -4.06
N ARG A 311 17.61 16.37 -3.28
CA ARG A 311 17.76 16.16 -1.83
C ARG A 311 16.64 16.79 -1.00
N GLY A 312 15.89 17.75 -1.55
CA GLY A 312 14.77 18.41 -0.88
C GLY A 312 13.46 17.62 -0.89
N ASN A 313 12.44 18.16 -0.20
CA ASN A 313 11.08 17.60 -0.18
C ASN A 313 10.16 18.37 -1.14
N SER A 314 10.40 18.24 -2.44
CA SER A 314 9.66 18.87 -3.54
C SER A 314 8.43 18.06 -3.97
N LEU A 315 7.62 18.61 -4.89
CA LEU A 315 6.53 17.87 -5.54
C LEU A 315 7.07 16.69 -6.36
N ALA A 316 8.18 16.86 -7.11
CA ALA A 316 8.76 15.80 -7.90
C ALA A 316 9.24 14.65 -7.01
N THR A 317 9.99 14.94 -5.93
CA THR A 317 10.51 13.87 -5.06
C THR A 317 9.39 13.06 -4.42
N ARG A 318 8.31 13.71 -3.97
CA ARG A 318 7.11 13.03 -3.44
C ARG A 318 6.41 12.14 -4.46
N CYS A 319 6.18 12.65 -5.66
CA CYS A 319 5.56 11.88 -6.75
C CYS A 319 6.37 10.61 -7.06
N ILE A 320 7.70 10.73 -7.09
CA ILE A 320 8.61 9.60 -7.34
C ILE A 320 8.60 8.63 -6.15
N ASP A 321 8.63 9.13 -4.91
CA ASP A 321 8.61 8.28 -3.71
C ASP A 321 7.32 7.44 -3.62
N ASP A 322 6.15 8.02 -3.92
CA ASP A 322 4.90 7.26 -3.96
C ASP A 322 4.83 6.29 -5.15
N MET A 323 5.28 6.70 -6.34
CA MET A 323 5.39 5.79 -7.50
C MET A 323 6.31 4.60 -7.19
N MET A 324 7.46 4.82 -6.54
CA MET A 324 8.37 3.75 -6.13
C MET A 324 7.74 2.82 -5.09
N LYS A 325 7.00 3.32 -4.10
CA LYS A 325 6.26 2.48 -3.14
C LYS A 325 5.20 1.62 -3.85
N ILE A 326 4.43 2.23 -4.76
CA ILE A 326 3.36 1.57 -5.51
C ILE A 326 3.91 0.49 -6.43
N VAL A 327 4.80 0.87 -7.35
CA VAL A 327 5.28 0.03 -8.46
C VAL A 327 6.43 -0.89 -8.04
N GLY A 328 7.25 -0.42 -7.11
CA GLY A 328 8.41 -1.14 -6.59
C GLY A 328 8.11 -2.16 -5.49
N LYS A 329 6.86 -2.29 -5.02
CA LYS A 329 6.46 -3.22 -3.94
C LYS A 329 6.98 -4.64 -4.14
N ASN A 330 6.71 -5.23 -5.31
CA ASN A 330 7.14 -6.61 -5.62
C ASN A 330 8.64 -6.72 -5.83
N TYR A 331 9.27 -5.64 -6.33
CA TYR A 331 10.71 -5.57 -6.51
C TYR A 331 11.45 -5.55 -5.17
N LEU A 332 10.93 -4.83 -4.15
CA LEU A 332 11.42 -4.91 -2.77
C LEU A 332 11.19 -6.29 -2.15
N ALA A 333 10.01 -6.87 -2.34
CA ALA A 333 9.70 -8.20 -1.81
C ALA A 333 10.67 -9.26 -2.36
N VAL A 334 10.96 -9.26 -3.65
CA VAL A 334 11.93 -10.20 -4.27
C VAL A 334 13.38 -9.90 -3.86
N THR A 335 13.75 -8.63 -3.71
CA THR A 335 15.16 -8.22 -3.49
C THR A 335 15.57 -8.23 -2.02
N LEU A 336 14.70 -7.79 -1.12
CA LEU A 336 15.04 -7.58 0.30
C LEU A 336 14.41 -8.59 1.25
N LYS A 337 13.18 -9.05 1.01
CA LYS A 337 12.45 -9.86 2.00
C LYS A 337 13.22 -11.10 2.48
N PRO A 338 13.85 -11.93 1.62
CA PRO A 338 14.59 -13.10 2.09
C PRO A 338 15.76 -12.76 3.03
N VAL A 339 16.45 -11.64 2.78
CA VAL A 339 17.58 -11.19 3.60
C VAL A 339 17.09 -10.56 4.90
N ILE A 340 15.99 -9.81 4.87
CA ILE A 340 15.38 -9.21 6.06
C ILE A 340 14.80 -10.29 6.97
N ASP A 341 14.14 -11.31 6.41
CA ASP A 341 13.64 -12.44 7.21
C ASP A 341 14.79 -13.18 7.89
N GLU A 342 15.90 -13.47 7.19
CA GLU A 342 17.12 -14.06 7.79
C GLU A 342 17.68 -13.20 8.94
N ILE A 343 17.81 -11.87 8.74
CA ILE A 343 18.28 -10.94 9.79
C ILE A 343 17.36 -11.02 11.02
N CYS A 344 16.04 -11.05 10.80
CA CYS A 344 15.03 -11.12 11.85
C CYS A 344 14.96 -12.47 12.58
N GLU A 345 15.52 -13.55 12.03
CA GLU A 345 15.52 -14.90 12.61
C GLU A 345 16.86 -15.27 13.29
N SER A 346 17.92 -14.49 13.03
CA SER A 346 19.29 -14.86 13.37
C SER A 346 19.71 -14.70 14.83
N ASN A 347 18.99 -13.89 15.63
CA ASN A 347 19.32 -13.50 17.01
C ASN A 347 20.78 -13.02 17.23
N LYS A 348 21.44 -12.46 16.20
CA LYS A 348 22.83 -11.99 16.30
C LYS A 348 22.93 -10.51 16.67
N THR A 349 23.71 -10.23 17.71
CA THR A 349 24.12 -8.88 18.08
C THR A 349 24.95 -8.22 16.97
N CYS A 350 24.62 -6.96 16.68
CA CYS A 350 25.26 -6.14 15.64
C CYS A 350 25.59 -4.71 16.15
N GLU A 351 25.55 -4.48 17.46
CA GLU A 351 25.86 -3.17 18.05
C GLU A 351 27.37 -2.90 18.03
N ILE A 352 27.74 -1.74 17.52
CA ILE A 352 29.14 -1.31 17.32
C ILE A 352 29.38 0.12 17.87
N ASP A 353 28.37 0.76 18.44
CA ASP A 353 28.48 2.02 19.18
C ASP A 353 29.01 1.73 20.59
N PRO A 354 30.23 2.15 20.97
CA PRO A 354 30.84 1.82 22.26
C PRO A 354 30.01 2.24 23.48
N VAL A 355 29.12 3.21 23.33
CA VAL A 355 28.26 3.73 24.41
C VAL A 355 27.00 2.87 24.63
N LYS A 356 26.69 1.96 23.70
CA LYS A 356 25.47 1.12 23.71
C LYS A 356 25.73 -0.38 23.91
N LEU A 357 26.99 -0.78 23.98
CA LEU A 357 27.38 -2.16 24.27
C LEU A 357 26.92 -2.55 25.67
N LYS A 358 26.47 -3.80 25.81
CA LYS A 358 26.16 -4.45 27.09
C LYS A 358 27.46 -5.04 27.66
N GLU A 359 27.53 -5.23 28.98
CA GLU A 359 28.65 -5.95 29.60
C GLU A 359 28.75 -7.37 29.03
N GLY A 360 29.91 -7.70 28.44
CA GLY A 360 30.15 -8.98 27.77
C GLY A 360 29.97 -8.97 26.24
N ASP A 361 29.49 -7.88 25.63
CA ASP A 361 29.45 -7.76 24.16
C ASP A 361 30.87 -7.73 23.56
N ASN A 362 31.05 -8.39 22.41
CA ASN A 362 32.29 -8.38 21.64
C ASN A 362 32.11 -7.52 20.38
N VAL A 363 32.82 -6.39 20.30
CA VAL A 363 32.64 -5.39 19.24
C VAL A 363 33.09 -5.94 17.88
N GLU A 364 34.16 -6.71 17.87
CA GLU A 364 34.74 -7.30 16.67
C GLU A 364 33.78 -8.32 16.04
N VAL A 365 33.18 -9.20 16.84
CA VAL A 365 32.15 -10.16 16.40
C VAL A 365 30.88 -9.44 15.96
N ASN A 366 30.42 -8.43 16.70
CA ASN A 366 29.25 -7.63 16.31
C ASN A 366 29.49 -6.90 14.97
N LYS A 367 30.71 -6.41 14.74
CA LYS A 367 31.16 -5.76 13.51
C LYS A 367 31.20 -6.74 12.33
N GLU A 368 31.70 -7.96 12.53
CA GLU A 368 31.67 -9.03 11.51
C GLU A 368 30.24 -9.44 11.16
N ASN A 369 29.36 -9.63 12.15
CA ASN A 369 27.93 -9.90 11.94
C ASN A 369 27.27 -8.81 11.08
N LEU A 370 27.45 -7.54 11.47
CA LEU A 370 26.92 -6.39 10.74
C LEU A 370 27.50 -6.31 9.32
N GLN A 371 28.80 -6.57 9.15
CA GLN A 371 29.46 -6.58 7.83
C GLN A 371 28.82 -7.65 6.92
N GLY A 372 28.58 -8.86 7.45
CA GLY A 372 27.92 -9.95 6.75
C GLY A 372 26.52 -9.58 6.26
N TYR A 373 25.69 -8.98 7.11
CA TYR A 373 24.34 -8.56 6.72
C TYR A 373 24.34 -7.42 5.72
N VAL A 374 25.19 -6.41 5.88
CA VAL A 374 25.36 -5.34 4.88
C VAL A 374 25.80 -5.93 3.54
N GLN A 375 26.76 -6.85 3.52
CA GLN A 375 27.22 -7.47 2.26
C GLN A 375 26.12 -8.28 1.56
N LYS A 376 25.26 -8.99 2.30
CA LYS A 376 24.08 -9.69 1.76
C LYS A 376 23.08 -8.71 1.14
N VAL A 377 22.66 -7.69 1.88
CA VAL A 377 21.71 -6.67 1.40
C VAL A 377 22.26 -5.93 0.19
N PHE A 378 23.51 -5.45 0.26
CA PHE A 378 24.17 -4.73 -0.83
C PHE A 378 24.34 -5.58 -2.09
N SER A 379 24.69 -6.87 -1.94
CA SER A 379 24.83 -7.78 -3.08
C SER A 379 23.47 -8.10 -3.71
N SER A 380 22.42 -8.31 -2.92
CA SER A 380 21.07 -8.50 -3.44
C SER A 380 20.59 -7.29 -4.24
N ILE A 381 20.76 -6.08 -3.70
CA ILE A 381 20.43 -4.82 -4.39
C ILE A 381 21.21 -4.71 -5.71
N THR A 382 22.55 -4.77 -5.65
CA THR A 382 23.40 -4.51 -6.83
C THR A 382 23.30 -5.57 -7.93
N GLN A 383 22.72 -6.74 -7.65
CA GLN A 383 22.45 -7.80 -8.63
C GLN A 383 21.00 -7.81 -9.15
N SER A 384 20.12 -6.96 -8.60
CA SER A 384 18.68 -6.95 -8.90
C SER A 384 18.25 -6.09 -10.10
N SER A 385 19.19 -5.41 -10.78
CA SER A 385 18.91 -4.41 -11.83
C SER A 385 17.96 -4.88 -12.93
N SER A 386 18.07 -6.15 -13.34
CA SER A 386 17.23 -6.80 -14.35
C SER A 386 15.77 -7.03 -13.94
N SER A 387 15.46 -6.96 -12.64
CA SER A 387 14.12 -7.08 -12.07
C SER A 387 13.49 -5.72 -11.71
N CYS A 388 14.20 -4.61 -11.96
CA CYS A 388 13.71 -3.26 -11.70
C CYS A 388 12.53 -2.94 -12.64
N PRO A 389 11.36 -2.47 -12.12
CA PRO A 389 10.19 -2.19 -12.94
C PRO A 389 10.47 -1.23 -14.12
N PRO A 390 9.94 -1.49 -15.33
CA PRO A 390 10.21 -0.65 -16.51
C PRO A 390 9.89 0.83 -16.32
N LEU A 391 8.80 1.14 -15.58
CA LEU A 391 8.37 2.50 -15.29
C LEU A 391 9.35 3.25 -14.38
N MET A 392 9.88 2.60 -13.34
CA MET A 392 10.94 3.16 -12.50
C MET A 392 12.18 3.46 -13.36
N CYS A 393 12.55 2.55 -14.26
CA CYS A 393 13.64 2.76 -15.21
C CYS A 393 13.41 3.94 -16.18
N ASP A 394 12.15 4.21 -16.57
CA ASP A 394 11.80 5.38 -17.40
C ASP A 394 11.98 6.70 -16.63
N VAL A 395 11.53 6.74 -15.38
CA VAL A 395 11.72 7.89 -14.49
C VAL A 395 13.20 8.14 -14.22
N PHE A 396 13.96 7.11 -13.82
CA PHE A 396 15.39 7.24 -13.53
C PHE A 396 16.21 7.69 -14.75
N ARG A 397 15.87 7.23 -15.97
CA ARG A 397 16.45 7.77 -17.20
C ARG A 397 16.16 9.26 -17.36
N SER A 398 14.91 9.67 -17.17
CA SER A 398 14.54 11.08 -17.32
C SER A 398 15.30 11.96 -16.34
N LEU A 399 15.39 11.56 -15.06
CA LEU A 399 16.11 12.30 -14.03
C LEU A 399 17.61 12.41 -14.37
N ARG A 400 18.24 11.30 -14.78
CA ARG A 400 19.62 11.29 -15.26
C ARG A 400 19.83 12.24 -16.44
N HIS A 401 18.96 12.20 -17.45
CA HIS A 401 19.07 13.05 -18.63
C HIS A 401 18.94 14.54 -18.28
N LEU A 402 17.94 14.90 -17.45
CA LEU A 402 17.72 16.27 -17.01
C LEU A 402 18.90 16.79 -16.16
N ALA A 403 19.42 15.98 -15.23
CA ALA A 403 20.58 16.34 -14.42
C ALA A 403 21.85 16.57 -15.27
N CYS A 404 22.12 15.67 -16.24
CA CYS A 404 23.23 15.84 -17.18
C CYS A 404 23.09 17.11 -18.05
N LYS A 405 21.85 17.45 -18.45
CA LYS A 405 21.57 18.67 -19.21
C LYS A 405 21.77 19.94 -18.37
N ARG A 406 21.40 19.92 -17.09
CA ARG A 406 21.52 21.06 -16.17
C ARG A 406 22.96 21.30 -15.70
N PHE A 407 23.73 20.23 -15.50
CA PHE A 407 25.10 20.27 -14.97
C PHE A 407 26.09 19.46 -15.84
N PRO A 408 26.32 19.84 -17.11
CA PRO A 408 27.15 19.07 -18.04
C PRO A 408 28.64 19.00 -17.65
N ALA A 409 29.10 19.89 -16.77
CA ALA A 409 30.50 19.95 -16.31
C ALA A 409 30.84 18.92 -15.21
N ASP A 410 29.85 18.36 -14.51
CA ASP A 410 30.05 17.36 -13.45
C ASP A 410 29.59 15.97 -13.91
N PRO A 411 30.51 15.03 -14.21
CA PRO A 411 30.15 13.70 -14.68
C PRO A 411 29.51 12.81 -13.60
N HIS A 412 29.46 13.24 -12.33
CA HIS A 412 28.86 12.48 -11.24
C HIS A 412 27.35 12.68 -11.11
N VAL A 413 26.80 13.78 -11.63
CA VAL A 413 25.35 14.11 -11.51
C VAL A 413 24.45 13.04 -12.10
N GLN A 414 24.92 12.34 -13.13
CA GLN A 414 24.22 11.25 -13.79
C GLN A 414 23.92 10.06 -12.86
N TYR A 415 24.74 9.89 -11.80
CA TYR A 415 24.59 8.86 -10.79
C TYR A 415 23.89 9.40 -9.53
N SER A 416 24.25 10.61 -9.08
CA SER A 416 23.68 11.19 -7.84
C SER A 416 22.18 11.45 -7.97
N ALA A 417 21.72 11.92 -9.14
CA ALA A 417 20.30 12.17 -9.44
C ALA A 417 19.41 10.91 -9.43
N VAL A 418 20.00 9.72 -9.54
CA VAL A 418 19.28 8.43 -9.47
C VAL A 418 19.49 7.75 -8.12
N SER A 419 20.70 7.81 -7.56
CA SER A 419 21.04 7.17 -6.28
C SER A 419 20.25 7.73 -5.10
N SER A 420 19.98 9.05 -5.10
CA SER A 420 19.15 9.71 -4.09
C SER A 420 17.75 9.13 -3.98
N PHE A 421 17.18 8.61 -5.07
CA PHE A 421 15.92 7.89 -5.06
C PHE A 421 16.10 6.42 -4.69
N VAL A 422 16.86 5.67 -5.50
CA VAL A 422 16.86 4.21 -5.42
C VAL A 422 17.55 3.67 -4.15
N PHE A 423 18.65 4.29 -3.69
CA PHE A 423 19.31 3.88 -2.44
C PHE A 423 18.75 4.63 -1.24
N LEU A 424 18.71 5.96 -1.27
CA LEU A 424 18.38 6.79 -0.10
C LEU A 424 16.88 6.78 0.24
N ARG A 425 15.97 6.96 -0.74
CA ARG A 425 14.51 7.06 -0.49
C ARG A 425 13.76 5.73 -0.61
N PHE A 426 14.32 4.74 -1.32
CA PHE A 426 13.67 3.46 -1.58
C PHE A 426 14.29 2.31 -0.79
N PHE A 427 15.47 1.78 -1.19
CA PHE A 427 16.03 0.58 -0.54
C PHE A 427 16.41 0.80 0.94
N ALA A 428 17.09 1.90 1.28
CA ALA A 428 17.48 2.14 2.68
C ALA A 428 16.27 2.34 3.60
N VAL A 429 15.21 3.01 3.13
CA VAL A 429 13.97 3.20 3.91
C VAL A 429 13.21 1.88 4.06
N ALA A 430 13.19 1.03 3.03
CA ALA A 430 12.61 -0.31 3.10
C ALA A 430 13.36 -1.26 4.05
N VAL A 431 14.69 -1.12 4.17
CA VAL A 431 15.48 -1.83 5.20
C VAL A 431 15.21 -1.26 6.60
N LEU A 432 15.12 0.06 6.74
CA LEU A 432 14.88 0.74 8.02
C LEU A 432 13.49 0.46 8.60
N SER A 433 12.47 0.37 7.75
CA SER A 433 11.06 0.25 8.12
C SER A 433 10.36 -0.82 7.26
N PRO A 434 10.73 -2.11 7.43
CA PRO A 434 10.23 -3.19 6.56
C PRO A 434 8.73 -3.42 6.67
N HIS A 435 8.12 -3.08 7.81
CA HIS A 435 6.66 -3.10 8.01
C HIS A 435 5.94 -2.13 7.06
N SER A 436 6.42 -0.89 6.94
CA SER A 436 5.82 0.15 6.07
C SER A 436 5.85 -0.20 4.58
N PHE A 437 6.76 -1.09 4.16
CA PHE A 437 6.85 -1.62 2.80
C PHE A 437 6.25 -3.04 2.65
N GLN A 438 5.53 -3.53 3.66
CA GLN A 438 4.87 -4.85 3.69
C GLN A 438 5.84 -6.03 3.51
N LEU A 439 7.11 -5.86 3.89
CA LEU A 439 8.13 -6.92 3.91
C LEU A 439 8.01 -7.79 5.18
N ARG A 440 7.42 -7.23 6.25
CA ARG A 440 7.11 -7.90 7.53
C ARG A 440 5.68 -7.54 7.97
N SER A 441 5.00 -8.44 8.68
CA SER A 441 3.64 -8.22 9.20
C SER A 441 3.58 -7.33 10.44
N HIS A 442 4.70 -7.21 11.17
CA HIS A 442 4.81 -6.42 12.39
C HIS A 442 6.12 -5.65 12.40
N HIS A 443 6.20 -4.62 13.25
CA HIS A 443 7.45 -3.94 13.55
C HIS A 443 8.46 -4.93 14.17
N PRO A 444 9.75 -4.90 13.76
CA PRO A 444 10.80 -5.60 14.47
C PRO A 444 10.89 -5.10 15.93
N ASP A 445 11.41 -5.95 16.81
CA ASP A 445 11.78 -5.58 18.17
C ASP A 445 12.91 -4.52 18.19
N PRO A 446 13.22 -3.90 19.35
CA PRO A 446 14.22 -2.83 19.43
C PRO A 446 15.63 -3.23 18.97
N GLU A 447 16.06 -4.47 19.21
CA GLU A 447 17.42 -4.93 18.90
C GLU A 447 17.59 -5.20 17.39
N ILE A 448 16.60 -5.83 16.76
CA ILE A 448 16.57 -6.01 15.31
C ILE A 448 16.32 -4.67 14.60
N SER A 449 15.49 -3.77 15.17
CA SER A 449 15.32 -2.40 14.66
C SER A 449 16.63 -1.60 14.69
N ARG A 450 17.46 -1.74 15.73
CA ARG A 450 18.79 -1.13 15.81
C ARG A 450 19.73 -1.70 14.74
N THR A 451 19.73 -3.02 14.56
CA THR A 451 20.51 -3.71 13.51
C THR A 451 20.12 -3.23 12.11
N LEU A 452 18.83 -3.20 11.80
CA LEU A 452 18.30 -2.69 10.54
C LEU A 452 18.60 -1.19 10.33
N THR A 453 18.64 -0.39 11.40
CA THR A 453 19.07 1.02 11.34
C THR A 453 20.53 1.16 10.94
N LEU A 454 21.43 0.34 11.50
CA LEU A 454 22.84 0.32 11.13
C LEU A 454 23.03 -0.13 9.67
N ILE A 455 22.37 -1.21 9.26
CA ILE A 455 22.40 -1.69 7.87
C ILE A 455 21.86 -0.62 6.92
N SER A 456 20.72 0.01 7.22
CA SER A 456 20.13 1.07 6.40
C SER A 456 21.07 2.26 6.23
N LYS A 457 21.65 2.78 7.32
CA LYS A 457 22.69 3.83 7.28
C LYS A 457 23.84 3.43 6.38
N THR A 458 24.39 2.23 6.55
CA THR A 458 25.51 1.77 5.72
C THR A 458 25.11 1.62 4.26
N ILE A 459 23.97 1.03 3.91
CA ILE A 459 23.50 0.90 2.53
C ILE A 459 23.27 2.28 1.88
N GLN A 460 22.71 3.23 2.63
CA GLN A 460 22.56 4.63 2.21
C GLN A 460 23.92 5.27 1.91
N THR A 461 24.92 5.09 2.79
CA THR A 461 26.29 5.57 2.56
C THR A 461 26.98 4.86 1.39
N LEU A 462 26.86 3.53 1.24
CA LEU A 462 27.47 2.78 0.14
C LEU A 462 26.90 3.21 -1.22
N GLY A 463 25.58 3.42 -1.32
CA GLY A 463 24.93 3.97 -2.51
C GLY A 463 25.29 5.44 -2.79
N SER A 464 25.73 6.17 -1.77
CA SER A 464 26.01 7.61 -1.80
C SER A 464 27.47 7.95 -1.46
N TRP A 465 28.42 7.03 -1.71
CA TRP A 465 29.81 7.12 -1.20
C TRP A 465 30.59 8.24 -1.92
N GLY A 466 30.35 9.46 -1.45
CA GLY A 466 30.64 10.68 -2.19
C GLY A 466 29.72 10.87 -3.40
N SER A 467 29.87 12.03 -4.04
CA SER A 467 29.25 12.36 -5.32
C SER A 467 30.32 12.76 -6.34
N LEU A 468 31.09 11.83 -6.92
CA LEU A 468 31.18 10.38 -6.68
C LEU A 468 32.57 9.90 -7.16
N SER A 469 33.69 10.49 -6.69
CA SER A 469 34.00 11.17 -5.41
C SER A 469 35.13 12.22 -5.60
N LYS A 470 35.34 13.15 -4.64
CA LYS A 470 36.68 13.69 -4.32
C LYS A 470 36.89 13.88 -2.80
N LYS A 471 37.24 12.76 -2.16
CA LYS A 471 37.62 12.57 -0.74
C LYS A 471 36.50 12.70 0.30
N LEU A 472 36.67 11.88 1.33
CA LEU A 472 35.67 11.44 2.30
C LEU A 472 35.69 12.35 3.55
N SER A 473 35.14 13.55 3.44
CA SER A 473 34.99 14.48 4.56
C SER A 473 33.58 14.41 5.19
N SER A 474 33.52 14.46 6.52
CA SER A 474 32.30 14.41 7.35
C SER A 474 31.59 13.04 7.48
N PHE A 475 32.27 12.06 8.08
CA PHE A 475 31.54 11.14 8.96
C PHE A 475 31.25 11.87 10.28
N LYS A 476 29.97 12.05 10.63
CA LYS A 476 29.56 12.61 11.93
C LYS A 476 29.65 11.62 13.09
N GLU A 477 29.68 10.31 12.78
CA GLU A 477 29.67 9.21 13.74
C GLU A 477 31.01 8.46 13.67
N THR A 478 31.96 8.81 14.54
CA THR A 478 33.35 8.31 14.49
C THR A 478 33.45 6.78 14.58
N TYR A 479 32.57 6.14 15.37
CA TYR A 479 32.55 4.67 15.54
C TYR A 479 32.27 3.91 14.22
N MET A 480 31.54 4.53 13.28
CA MET A 480 31.27 3.94 11.97
C MET A 480 32.50 3.96 11.04
N TYR A 481 33.50 4.81 11.30
CA TYR A 481 34.61 5.02 10.36
C TYR A 481 35.43 3.75 10.13
N ASP A 482 35.81 3.05 11.21
CA ASP A 482 36.56 1.79 11.12
C ASP A 482 35.71 0.62 10.63
N PHE A 483 34.37 0.76 10.63
CA PHE A 483 33.47 -0.17 9.94
C PHE A 483 33.45 0.10 8.43
N PHE A 484 33.35 1.35 7.99
CA PHE A 484 33.39 1.68 6.56
C PHE A 484 34.72 1.29 5.89
N LYS A 485 35.86 1.40 6.59
CA LYS A 485 37.17 0.88 6.11
C LYS A 485 37.18 -0.61 5.77
N SER A 486 36.27 -1.41 6.34
CA SER A 486 36.17 -2.85 6.04
C SER A 486 35.56 -3.15 4.65
N PHE A 487 35.00 -2.14 3.98
CA PHE A 487 34.47 -2.25 2.63
C PHE A 487 35.48 -1.73 1.60
N GLN A 488 35.66 -2.48 0.51
CA GLN A 488 36.49 -2.07 -0.61
C GLN A 488 35.79 -0.95 -1.39
N GLU A 489 36.08 0.30 -1.07
CA GLU A 489 35.44 1.53 -1.59
C GLU A 489 35.27 1.49 -3.12
N ASP A 490 36.35 1.36 -3.88
CA ASP A 490 36.33 1.36 -5.35
C ASP A 490 35.42 0.28 -5.93
N LYS A 491 35.47 -0.93 -5.37
CA LYS A 491 34.66 -2.09 -5.80
C LYS A 491 33.18 -1.93 -5.46
N CYS A 492 32.86 -1.23 -4.38
CA CYS A 492 31.49 -0.89 -4.03
C CYS A 492 30.96 0.19 -4.98
N ILE A 493 31.76 1.23 -5.24
CA ILE A 493 31.44 2.30 -6.20
C ILE A 493 31.22 1.74 -7.62
N GLU A 494 32.06 0.81 -8.08
CA GLU A 494 31.91 0.16 -9.40
C GLU A 494 30.58 -0.60 -9.49
N LYS A 495 30.25 -1.43 -8.48
CA LYS A 495 28.97 -2.16 -8.40
C LYS A 495 27.76 -1.22 -8.42
N VAL A 496 27.81 -0.12 -7.65
CA VAL A 496 26.74 0.89 -7.61
C VAL A 496 26.61 1.58 -8.96
N LYS A 497 27.70 2.06 -9.57
CA LYS A 497 27.67 2.70 -10.90
C LYS A 497 27.07 1.77 -11.95
N LYS A 498 27.52 0.50 -12.00
CA LYS A 498 26.96 -0.52 -12.90
C LYS A 498 25.46 -0.72 -12.70
N PHE A 499 25.00 -0.85 -11.45
CA PHE A 499 23.58 -0.99 -11.13
C PHE A 499 22.77 0.24 -11.57
N LEU A 500 23.25 1.45 -11.25
CA LEU A 500 22.62 2.71 -11.64
C LEU A 500 22.55 2.87 -13.16
N ASP A 501 23.59 2.49 -13.90
CA ASP A 501 23.60 2.47 -15.36
C ASP A 501 22.56 1.51 -15.95
N GLU A 502 22.38 0.35 -15.35
CA GLU A 502 21.45 -0.67 -15.83
C GLU A 502 19.97 -0.25 -15.66
N ILE A 503 19.65 0.48 -14.60
CA ILE A 503 18.29 0.99 -14.37
C ILE A 503 17.99 2.36 -15.01
N SER A 504 18.99 3.12 -15.48
CA SER A 504 18.81 4.50 -15.98
C SER A 504 19.25 4.77 -17.42
N SER A 505 19.84 3.80 -18.13
CA SER A 505 20.38 4.03 -19.48
C SER A 505 19.34 3.93 -20.61
N ASN A 506 19.69 4.50 -21.77
CA ASN A 506 18.93 4.38 -23.03
C ASN A 506 19.21 3.06 -23.76
N ILE A 507 20.32 2.40 -23.41
CA ILE A 507 20.73 1.17 -24.07
C ILE A 507 19.86 0.05 -23.48
N SER A 508 18.96 -0.45 -24.32
CA SER A 508 18.38 -1.79 -24.26
C SER A 508 19.55 -2.79 -24.24
N LYS A 509 20.21 -2.97 -23.07
CA LYS A 509 21.33 -3.89 -22.89
C LYS A 509 20.81 -5.27 -23.28
N GLU A 510 21.43 -5.83 -24.31
CA GLU A 510 21.05 -7.12 -24.89
C GLU A 510 21.40 -8.21 -23.86
N SER A 511 20.42 -8.60 -23.03
CA SER A 511 20.60 -9.60 -21.98
C SER A 511 20.87 -10.98 -22.58
N MET A 512 20.26 -11.29 -23.73
CA MET A 512 20.58 -12.49 -24.50
C MET A 512 20.19 -12.35 -25.98
N SER A 513 20.96 -12.98 -26.87
CA SER A 513 20.75 -12.97 -28.32
C SER A 513 21.20 -14.28 -28.96
N LYS A 514 20.27 -15.22 -29.19
CA LYS A 514 20.57 -16.57 -29.69
C LYS A 514 19.70 -16.96 -30.88
N ARG A 515 20.18 -17.94 -31.67
CA ARG A 515 19.51 -18.42 -32.89
C ARG A 515 18.60 -19.61 -32.57
N ILE A 516 17.30 -19.36 -32.48
CA ILE A 516 16.26 -20.31 -32.09
C ILE A 516 15.38 -20.75 -33.28
N GLN A 517 14.45 -21.69 -33.06
CA GLN A 517 13.35 -21.95 -34.00
C GLN A 517 12.01 -21.52 -33.40
N LYS A 518 11.33 -20.51 -33.97
CA LYS A 518 9.97 -20.12 -33.54
C LYS A 518 8.90 -20.75 -34.43
N ARG A 519 7.73 -21.05 -33.87
CA ARG A 519 6.52 -21.37 -34.65
C ARG A 519 6.03 -20.11 -35.37
N ALA A 520 5.59 -20.24 -36.62
CA ALA A 520 4.95 -19.14 -37.34
C ALA A 520 3.54 -18.84 -36.77
N GLN A 521 3.28 -17.58 -36.38
CA GLN A 521 1.99 -17.13 -35.80
C GLN A 521 0.89 -16.86 -36.86
N GLY A 522 1.24 -16.84 -38.15
CA GLY A 522 0.31 -16.93 -39.29
C GLY A 522 -0.73 -15.80 -39.44
N LYS A 523 -0.42 -14.77 -40.22
CA LYS A 523 -1.37 -13.68 -40.56
C LYS A 523 -2.48 -14.07 -41.57
N LYS A 524 -2.42 -15.25 -42.22
CA LYS A 524 -3.43 -15.72 -43.20
C LYS A 524 -4.08 -17.03 -42.75
N ARG A 525 -5.40 -17.17 -42.89
CA ARG A 525 -6.20 -18.33 -42.42
C ARG A 525 -5.74 -19.70 -42.96
N LEU A 526 -5.12 -19.75 -44.14
CA LEU A 526 -4.73 -20.98 -44.85
C LEU A 526 -3.20 -21.25 -44.92
N GLY A 527 -2.37 -20.51 -44.19
CA GLY A 527 -0.90 -20.67 -44.26
C GLY A 527 -0.34 -21.84 -43.43
N LYS A 528 0.50 -22.71 -44.02
CA LYS A 528 1.23 -23.78 -43.30
C LYS A 528 2.04 -23.21 -42.12
N ARG A 529 1.70 -23.63 -40.89
CA ARG A 529 2.25 -23.11 -39.61
C ARG A 529 3.61 -23.73 -39.25
N ASN A 530 4.61 -23.54 -40.12
CA ASN A 530 5.94 -24.14 -39.97
C ASN A 530 6.81 -23.42 -38.92
N PHE A 531 7.78 -24.14 -38.35
CA PHE A 531 8.86 -23.55 -37.56
C PHE A 531 9.88 -22.84 -38.46
N LYS A 532 10.41 -21.70 -38.01
CA LYS A 532 11.40 -20.91 -38.76
C LYS A 532 12.57 -20.52 -37.85
N LYS A 533 13.80 -20.76 -38.32
CA LYS A 533 15.03 -20.28 -37.67
C LYS A 533 15.02 -18.74 -37.62
N ARG A 534 15.25 -18.16 -36.44
CA ARG A 534 15.28 -16.71 -36.20
C ARG A 534 16.32 -16.40 -35.12
N TRP A 535 16.81 -15.16 -35.13
CA TRP A 535 17.51 -14.61 -33.97
C TRP A 535 16.45 -14.09 -33.01
N LEU A 536 16.44 -14.58 -31.77
CA LEU A 536 15.61 -14.05 -30.68
C LEU A 536 16.54 -13.22 -29.79
N ARG A 537 16.09 -12.01 -29.47
CA ARG A 537 16.80 -11.00 -28.70
C ARG A 537 15.92 -10.57 -27.54
N VAL A 538 16.48 -10.51 -26.34
CA VAL A 538 15.81 -10.00 -25.13
C VAL A 538 16.64 -8.91 -24.48
N SER A 539 15.94 -7.91 -23.96
CA SER A 539 16.46 -6.92 -23.01
C SER A 539 15.48 -6.76 -21.85
N SER A 540 15.72 -5.78 -20.97
CA SER A 540 14.77 -5.36 -19.93
C SER A 540 13.48 -4.70 -20.46
N ARG A 541 13.34 -4.49 -21.78
CA ARG A 541 12.22 -3.75 -22.40
C ARG A 541 11.52 -4.47 -23.54
N GLU A 542 12.27 -5.23 -24.33
CA GLU A 542 11.75 -5.86 -25.53
C GLU A 542 12.22 -7.30 -25.67
N LEU A 543 11.29 -8.16 -26.10
CA LEU A 543 11.57 -9.44 -26.71
C LEU A 543 11.29 -9.33 -28.20
N SER A 544 12.33 -9.36 -29.02
CA SER A 544 12.23 -9.18 -30.48
C SER A 544 12.82 -10.35 -31.24
N TYR A 545 12.31 -10.61 -32.46
CA TYR A 545 12.88 -11.64 -33.32
C TYR A 545 13.16 -11.18 -34.75
N HIS A 546 14.32 -11.57 -35.27
CA HIS A 546 14.92 -11.04 -36.48
C HIS A 546 15.21 -12.14 -37.49
N LYS A 547 15.18 -11.82 -38.80
CA LYS A 547 15.56 -12.77 -39.86
C LYS A 547 17.07 -13.08 -39.82
N HIS A 548 17.89 -12.07 -39.55
CA HIS A 548 19.35 -12.13 -39.45
C HIS A 548 19.81 -11.31 -38.22
N LYS A 549 21.00 -11.58 -37.67
CA LYS A 549 21.54 -10.84 -36.51
C LYS A 549 21.75 -9.37 -36.90
N GLY A 550 21.40 -8.43 -36.01
CA GLY A 550 21.62 -6.99 -36.23
C GLY A 550 20.83 -6.37 -37.39
N LYS A 551 19.75 -7.01 -37.87
CA LYS A 551 18.80 -6.44 -38.84
C LYS A 551 17.49 -6.07 -38.14
N GLU A 552 16.59 -5.40 -38.86
CA GLU A 552 15.28 -4.98 -38.36
C GLU A 552 14.48 -6.15 -37.71
N ALA A 553 13.70 -5.82 -36.68
CA ALA A 553 12.84 -6.77 -36.00
C ALA A 553 11.61 -7.13 -36.86
N LEU A 554 11.31 -8.43 -37.00
CA LEU A 554 10.08 -8.88 -37.66
C LEU A 554 8.84 -8.74 -36.74
N CYS A 555 9.09 -8.59 -35.44
CA CYS A 555 8.13 -8.45 -34.36
C CYS A 555 8.90 -8.02 -33.11
N VAL A 556 8.32 -7.10 -32.36
CA VAL A 556 8.77 -6.66 -31.04
C VAL A 556 7.61 -6.89 -30.09
N ILE A 557 7.88 -7.55 -28.96
CA ILE A 557 6.95 -7.74 -27.86
C ILE A 557 7.52 -6.92 -26.69
N ASP A 558 6.77 -5.93 -26.22
CA ASP A 558 7.12 -5.19 -25.00
C ASP A 558 7.16 -6.19 -23.82
N VAL A 559 8.25 -6.20 -23.07
CA VAL A 559 8.47 -7.14 -21.96
C VAL A 559 7.34 -7.02 -20.94
N LYS A 560 6.80 -5.83 -20.68
CA LYS A 560 5.72 -5.63 -19.70
C LYS A 560 4.42 -6.36 -20.07
N ASN A 561 4.22 -6.67 -21.35
CA ASN A 561 3.03 -7.35 -21.86
C ASN A 561 3.14 -8.88 -21.81
N ILE A 562 4.26 -9.43 -21.32
CA ILE A 562 4.47 -10.88 -21.19
C ILE A 562 3.87 -11.37 -19.86
N GLN A 563 2.89 -12.26 -19.96
CA GLN A 563 2.09 -12.74 -18.83
C GLN A 563 2.61 -14.05 -18.24
N ALA A 564 3.33 -14.87 -19.02
CA ALA A 564 4.01 -16.08 -18.52
C ALA A 564 5.12 -16.51 -19.49
N VAL A 565 6.17 -17.15 -18.96
CA VAL A 565 7.24 -17.75 -19.76
C VAL A 565 7.56 -19.12 -19.19
N GLU A 566 7.18 -20.16 -19.93
CA GLU A 566 7.03 -21.50 -19.36
C GLU A 566 7.49 -22.60 -20.32
N LYS A 567 7.97 -23.71 -19.75
CA LYS A 567 8.36 -24.91 -20.49
C LYS A 567 7.12 -25.62 -21.05
N LEU A 568 7.25 -26.20 -22.24
CA LEU A 568 6.20 -27.05 -22.84
C LEU A 568 6.53 -28.53 -22.66
N ASP A 569 5.49 -29.36 -22.62
CA ASP A 569 5.63 -30.82 -22.70
C ASP A 569 6.20 -31.21 -24.09
N GLU A 570 7.09 -32.20 -24.19
CA GLU A 570 7.72 -32.56 -25.48
C GLU A 570 6.69 -33.02 -26.54
N SER A 571 5.59 -33.62 -26.08
CA SER A 571 4.44 -34.04 -26.89
C SER A 571 3.69 -32.86 -27.53
N ALA A 572 3.81 -31.63 -27.00
CA ALA A 572 3.09 -30.46 -27.49
C ALA A 572 3.39 -30.12 -28.95
N PHE A 573 4.58 -30.45 -29.43
CA PHE A 573 4.98 -30.27 -30.84
C PHE A 573 5.84 -31.43 -31.36
N SER A 574 5.91 -32.55 -30.63
CA SER A 574 6.88 -33.63 -30.85
C SER A 574 8.32 -33.09 -30.96
N ARG A 575 8.68 -32.17 -30.06
CA ARG A 575 9.94 -31.40 -30.08
C ARG A 575 10.47 -31.18 -28.66
N LYS A 576 11.74 -31.50 -28.46
CA LYS A 576 12.48 -31.22 -27.21
C LYS A 576 12.87 -29.73 -27.11
N ASN A 577 13.17 -29.28 -25.89
CA ASN A 577 13.66 -27.93 -25.60
C ASN A 577 12.70 -26.81 -26.05
N MET A 578 11.40 -27.07 -25.93
CA MET A 578 10.32 -26.14 -26.25
C MET A 578 9.92 -25.31 -25.03
N PHE A 579 9.76 -24.01 -25.23
CA PHE A 579 9.13 -23.09 -24.29
C PHE A 579 8.12 -22.18 -24.99
N GLN A 580 7.30 -21.48 -24.22
CA GLN A 580 6.36 -20.49 -24.71
C GLN A 580 6.52 -19.17 -23.97
N VAL A 581 6.28 -18.08 -24.69
CA VAL A 581 6.11 -16.73 -24.14
C VAL A 581 4.66 -16.33 -24.36
N VAL A 582 3.88 -16.27 -23.29
CA VAL A 582 2.46 -15.90 -23.31
C VAL A 582 2.34 -14.39 -23.21
N HIS A 583 1.60 -13.78 -24.13
CA HIS A 583 1.30 -12.35 -24.15
C HIS A 583 -0.10 -12.14 -24.76
N SER A 584 -0.64 -10.93 -24.61
CA SER A 584 -2.04 -10.57 -24.89
C SER A 584 -2.60 -10.91 -26.27
N GLU A 585 -1.77 -11.11 -27.30
CA GLU A 585 -2.24 -11.52 -28.64
C GLU A 585 -2.31 -13.06 -28.80
N LYS A 586 -1.14 -13.71 -28.88
CA LYS A 586 -0.99 -15.16 -29.15
C LYS A 586 0.36 -15.67 -28.64
N PRO A 587 0.40 -16.78 -27.89
CA PRO A 587 1.65 -17.31 -27.35
C PRO A 587 2.71 -17.55 -28.44
N LEU A 588 3.92 -17.07 -28.19
CA LEU A 588 5.10 -17.28 -29.02
C LEU A 588 5.78 -18.59 -28.60
N TYR A 589 5.62 -19.62 -29.41
CA TYR A 589 6.28 -20.91 -29.21
C TYR A 589 7.69 -20.93 -29.79
N VAL A 590 8.67 -21.31 -28.97
CA VAL A 590 10.11 -21.26 -29.28
C VAL A 590 10.79 -22.58 -28.93
N GLN A 591 11.70 -23.03 -29.79
CA GLN A 591 12.62 -24.13 -29.54
C GLN A 591 14.04 -23.59 -29.39
N ALA A 592 14.67 -23.86 -28.24
CA ALA A 592 16.10 -23.60 -28.02
C ALA A 592 16.98 -24.66 -28.70
N GLY A 593 18.29 -24.41 -28.82
CA GLY A 593 19.23 -25.36 -29.43
C GLY A 593 19.44 -26.63 -28.61
N ASN A 594 19.44 -26.50 -27.28
CA ASN A 594 19.63 -27.59 -26.32
C ASN A 594 18.86 -27.29 -25.01
N CYS A 595 18.98 -28.17 -24.01
CA CYS A 595 18.31 -28.01 -22.71
C CYS A 595 18.90 -26.88 -21.86
N VAL A 596 20.21 -26.63 -21.93
CA VAL A 596 20.89 -25.55 -21.20
C VAL A 596 20.39 -24.20 -21.69
N GLU A 597 20.39 -23.97 -23.01
CA GLU A 597 19.81 -22.78 -23.63
C GLU A 597 18.33 -22.61 -23.29
N ALA A 598 17.56 -23.71 -23.19
CA ALA A 598 16.15 -23.62 -22.80
C ALA A 598 16.00 -23.11 -21.35
N SER A 599 16.80 -23.62 -20.42
CA SER A 599 16.83 -23.16 -19.02
C SER A 599 17.27 -21.70 -18.92
N GLU A 600 18.35 -21.30 -19.60
CA GLU A 600 18.80 -19.90 -19.64
C GLU A 600 17.73 -18.96 -20.20
N TRP A 601 17.02 -19.36 -21.27
CA TRP A 601 15.92 -18.56 -21.82
C TRP A 601 14.77 -18.41 -20.82
N LEU A 602 14.38 -19.48 -20.13
CA LEU A 602 13.36 -19.45 -19.08
C LEU A 602 13.79 -18.57 -17.89
N GLU A 603 15.07 -18.64 -17.49
CA GLU A 603 15.63 -17.86 -16.39
C GLU A 603 15.67 -16.36 -16.72
N VAL A 604 16.31 -15.96 -17.82
CA VAL A 604 16.45 -14.56 -18.22
C VAL A 604 15.08 -13.93 -18.52
N LEU A 605 14.21 -14.62 -19.26
CA LEU A 605 12.86 -14.12 -19.51
C LEU A 605 12.02 -14.10 -18.23
N GLY A 606 12.12 -15.11 -17.37
CA GLY A 606 11.44 -15.16 -16.07
C GLY A 606 11.92 -14.07 -15.10
N GLN A 607 13.16 -13.61 -15.23
CA GLN A 607 13.74 -12.50 -14.47
C GLN A 607 13.21 -11.15 -14.96
N VAL A 608 13.32 -10.84 -16.26
CA VAL A 608 12.86 -9.53 -16.80
C VAL A 608 11.33 -9.38 -16.79
N THR A 609 10.58 -10.49 -16.75
CA THR A 609 9.10 -10.47 -16.65
C THR A 609 8.59 -10.69 -15.21
N ARG A 610 9.48 -10.80 -14.21
CA ARG A 610 9.13 -11.20 -12.84
C ARG A 610 8.13 -10.26 -12.18
N CYS A 611 8.25 -8.96 -12.47
CA CYS A 611 7.46 -7.89 -11.86
C CYS A 611 6.33 -7.36 -12.77
N ASN A 612 6.05 -8.02 -13.90
CA ASN A 612 4.97 -7.62 -14.80
C ASN A 612 3.59 -7.73 -14.14
N GLU A 613 2.69 -6.82 -14.47
CA GLU A 613 1.29 -6.92 -14.06
C GLU A 613 0.55 -7.99 -14.88
N GLY A 614 -0.53 -8.56 -14.34
CA GLY A 614 -1.35 -9.54 -15.04
C GLY A 614 -0.64 -10.87 -15.37
N ARG A 615 0.36 -11.26 -14.56
CA ARG A 615 1.02 -12.57 -14.67
C ARG A 615 0.00 -13.69 -14.47
N LEU A 616 -0.01 -14.68 -15.35
CA LEU A 616 -0.93 -15.82 -15.23
C LEU A 616 -0.53 -16.69 -14.03
N ALA A 617 -1.51 -17.09 -13.22
CA ALA A 617 -1.34 -18.11 -12.18
C ALA A 617 -1.15 -19.51 -12.77
N ASN A 618 -1.87 -19.82 -13.85
CA ASN A 618 -1.82 -21.11 -14.53
C ASN A 618 -1.63 -20.95 -16.03
N PHE A 619 -0.94 -21.91 -16.65
CA PHE A 619 -0.71 -21.98 -18.10
C PHE A 619 -1.06 -23.37 -18.67
N HIS A 620 -1.14 -23.47 -20.00
CA HIS A 620 -1.32 -24.73 -20.72
C HIS A 620 0.03 -25.27 -21.19
N THR A 621 0.41 -26.48 -20.78
CA THR A 621 1.70 -27.10 -21.13
C THR A 621 1.79 -27.63 -22.56
N SER A 622 0.67 -27.61 -23.28
CA SER A 622 0.56 -28.15 -24.64
C SER A 622 -0.20 -27.22 -25.56
N ASN A 623 -0.30 -27.56 -26.84
CA ASN A 623 -0.91 -26.70 -27.85
C ASN A 623 -2.45 -26.86 -27.90
N TYR A 624 -3.14 -25.84 -28.43
CA TYR A 624 -4.52 -25.97 -28.88
C TYR A 624 -4.55 -26.44 -30.34
N THR A 625 -5.10 -27.63 -30.58
CA THR A 625 -5.25 -28.27 -31.90
C THR A 625 -6.52 -29.10 -31.96
N SER A 626 -7.13 -29.22 -33.14
CA SER A 626 -8.36 -29.99 -33.36
C SER A 626 -9.50 -29.64 -32.38
N GLY A 627 -9.69 -28.34 -32.12
CA GLY A 627 -10.74 -27.83 -31.24
C GLY A 627 -10.51 -28.08 -29.74
N THR A 628 -9.35 -28.60 -29.30
CA THR A 628 -9.06 -28.88 -27.88
C THR A 628 -7.64 -28.52 -27.48
N TRP A 629 -7.45 -28.17 -26.21
CA TRP A 629 -6.14 -28.12 -25.56
C TRP A 629 -5.60 -29.53 -25.34
N GLN A 630 -4.41 -29.85 -25.85
CA GLN A 630 -3.91 -31.23 -25.76
C GLN A 630 -3.46 -31.65 -24.35
N CYS A 631 -3.25 -30.71 -23.43
CA CYS A 631 -2.87 -30.96 -22.03
C CYS A 631 -4.06 -31.28 -21.11
N CYS A 632 -5.23 -30.67 -21.33
CA CYS A 632 -6.39 -30.79 -20.43
C CYS A 632 -7.71 -31.11 -21.15
N LYS A 633 -7.69 -31.29 -22.48
CA LYS A 633 -8.83 -31.56 -23.38
C LYS A 633 -9.96 -30.53 -23.35
N ASN A 634 -9.76 -29.38 -22.70
CA ASN A 634 -10.71 -28.28 -22.71
C ASN A 634 -10.90 -27.73 -24.14
N GLN A 635 -12.17 -27.59 -24.55
CA GLN A 635 -12.55 -27.16 -25.89
C GLN A 635 -12.42 -25.64 -26.12
N ASN A 636 -12.44 -24.83 -25.05
CA ASN A 636 -12.32 -23.39 -25.16
C ASN A 636 -10.84 -22.97 -25.29
N ASN A 637 -10.47 -22.40 -26.44
CA ASN A 637 -9.12 -21.86 -26.69
C ASN A 637 -8.73 -20.75 -25.71
N ASN A 638 -9.68 -20.07 -25.07
CA ASN A 638 -9.45 -19.01 -24.10
C ASN A 638 -9.61 -19.49 -22.64
N ALA A 639 -9.69 -20.80 -22.39
CA ALA A 639 -9.75 -21.35 -21.04
C ALA A 639 -8.49 -21.01 -20.21
N PRO A 640 -8.61 -20.78 -18.89
CA PRO A 640 -7.46 -20.63 -18.00
C PRO A 640 -6.57 -21.88 -18.04
N GLY A 641 -5.28 -21.68 -17.74
CA GLY A 641 -4.27 -22.75 -17.78
C GLY A 641 -4.55 -23.92 -16.84
N CYS A 642 -4.01 -25.09 -17.17
CA CYS A 642 -4.21 -26.33 -16.43
C CYS A 642 -3.04 -26.75 -15.51
N LYS A 643 -1.90 -26.04 -15.52
CA LYS A 643 -0.81 -26.22 -14.55
C LYS A 643 -0.37 -24.86 -13.99
N PRO A 644 0.06 -24.78 -12.72
CA PRO A 644 0.60 -23.55 -12.15
C PRO A 644 1.90 -23.14 -12.85
N CYS A 645 2.10 -21.82 -13.00
CA CYS A 645 3.32 -21.25 -13.54
C CYS A 645 4.53 -21.51 -12.63
N THR A 646 5.72 -21.63 -13.21
CA THR A 646 6.97 -21.98 -12.49
C THR A 646 7.46 -20.82 -11.62
N THR A 647 7.25 -19.57 -12.06
CA THR A 647 7.34 -18.43 -11.14
C THR A 647 6.05 -18.35 -10.35
N THR A 648 6.12 -18.38 -9.02
CA THR A 648 5.01 -17.96 -8.17
C THR A 648 4.55 -16.56 -8.58
N VAL A 649 3.24 -16.34 -8.67
CA VAL A 649 2.67 -15.03 -9.00
C VAL A 649 2.82 -14.11 -7.79
N LEU A 650 4.02 -13.58 -7.63
CA LEU A 650 4.31 -12.47 -6.72
C LEU A 650 3.78 -11.15 -7.32
N ALA A 651 3.60 -11.08 -8.64
CA ALA A 651 3.15 -9.91 -9.36
C ALA A 651 1.64 -9.88 -9.66
N ASN A 652 0.82 -10.09 -8.63
CA ASN A 652 -0.56 -9.57 -8.60
C ASN A 652 -0.55 -8.08 -8.17
N LEU A 653 0.26 -7.27 -8.86
CA LEU A 653 0.09 -5.82 -8.86
C LEU A 653 -0.96 -5.48 -9.93
N GLN A 654 -2.21 -5.88 -9.67
CA GLN A 654 -3.30 -5.08 -10.22
C GLN A 654 -3.28 -3.78 -9.42
N LEU A 655 -2.89 -2.70 -10.08
CA LEU A 655 -3.23 -1.37 -9.64
C LEU A 655 -4.74 -1.18 -9.83
N ASP A 656 -5.51 -1.76 -8.91
CA ASP A 656 -6.96 -1.64 -8.80
C ASP A 656 -7.30 -0.24 -8.29
N ILE A 657 -7.04 0.74 -9.17
CA ILE A 657 -7.20 2.16 -8.93
C ILE A 657 -8.60 2.53 -9.40
N ASP A 658 -9.53 2.57 -8.45
CA ASP A 658 -10.83 3.19 -8.63
C ASP A 658 -10.65 4.68 -8.95
N CYS A 659 -10.74 5.01 -10.24
CA CYS A 659 -10.47 6.35 -10.75
C CYS A 659 -11.52 7.36 -10.29
N ASP A 660 -12.76 6.93 -10.07
CA ASP A 660 -13.83 7.80 -9.58
C ASP A 660 -13.54 8.19 -8.14
N ARG A 661 -13.17 7.20 -7.31
CA ARG A 661 -12.78 7.40 -5.91
C ARG A 661 -11.50 8.21 -5.74
N GLU A 662 -10.46 7.98 -6.55
CA GLU A 662 -9.26 8.85 -6.46
C GLU A 662 -9.55 10.27 -6.99
N THR A 663 -10.47 10.45 -7.96
CA THR A 663 -10.87 11.78 -8.42
C THR A 663 -11.75 12.51 -7.39
N GLU A 664 -12.66 11.80 -6.72
CA GLU A 664 -13.42 12.29 -5.56
C GLU A 664 -12.47 12.77 -4.45
N ARG A 665 -11.42 12.01 -4.13
CA ARG A 665 -10.42 12.46 -3.16
C ARG A 665 -9.72 13.74 -3.58
N VAL A 666 -9.37 13.90 -4.86
CA VAL A 666 -8.80 15.17 -5.35
C VAL A 666 -9.82 16.30 -5.22
N PHE A 667 -11.11 16.05 -5.49
CA PHE A 667 -12.20 17.01 -5.28
C PHE A 667 -12.36 17.40 -3.79
N SER A 668 -12.43 16.42 -2.87
CA SER A 668 -12.48 16.63 -1.42
C SER A 668 -11.28 17.45 -0.92
N LEU A 669 -10.09 17.17 -1.44
CA LEU A 669 -8.86 17.90 -1.13
C LEU A 669 -8.94 19.37 -1.60
N LEU A 670 -9.17 19.60 -2.89
CA LEU A 670 -9.28 20.96 -3.45
C LEU A 670 -10.35 21.78 -2.72
N SER A 671 -11.54 21.21 -2.50
CA SER A 671 -12.67 21.88 -1.82
C SER A 671 -12.33 22.21 -0.36
N SER A 672 -11.56 21.37 0.32
CA SER A 672 -11.08 21.63 1.69
C SER A 672 -10.03 22.76 1.78
N ASN A 673 -9.50 23.25 0.66
CA ASN A 673 -8.47 24.28 0.59
C ASN A 673 -8.84 25.42 -0.39
N ASP A 674 -10.14 25.68 -0.58
CA ASP A 674 -10.63 26.73 -1.48
C ASP A 674 -10.04 28.13 -1.20
N THR A 675 -9.80 28.45 0.07
CA THR A 675 -9.13 29.70 0.46
C THR A 675 -7.73 29.82 -0.15
N LYS A 676 -6.96 28.73 -0.21
CA LYS A 676 -5.62 28.73 -0.85
C LYS A 676 -5.69 28.80 -2.37
N LEU A 677 -6.78 28.31 -2.98
CA LEU A 677 -7.05 28.55 -4.40
C LEU A 677 -7.29 30.04 -4.63
N GLN A 678 -8.06 30.71 -3.76
CA GLN A 678 -8.26 32.15 -3.81
C GLN A 678 -6.96 32.93 -3.62
N ASP A 679 -6.17 32.60 -2.58
CA ASP A 679 -4.86 33.23 -2.33
C ASP A 679 -3.94 33.15 -3.57
N MET A 680 -4.01 32.04 -4.32
CA MET A 680 -3.22 31.85 -5.54
C MET A 680 -3.79 32.62 -6.75
N GLU A 681 -5.12 32.74 -6.87
CA GLU A 681 -5.77 33.57 -7.89
C GLU A 681 -5.46 35.06 -7.67
N ASP A 682 -5.54 35.53 -6.43
CA ASP A 682 -5.25 36.90 -6.03
C ASP A 682 -3.77 37.23 -6.24
N ALA A 683 -2.86 36.29 -5.93
CA ALA A 683 -1.45 36.40 -6.27
C ALA A 683 -1.22 36.51 -7.79
N CYS A 684 -1.89 35.69 -8.60
CA CYS A 684 -1.81 35.79 -10.07
C CYS A 684 -2.32 37.14 -10.59
N ALA A 685 -3.41 37.67 -10.01
CA ALA A 685 -3.96 38.97 -10.38
C ALA A 685 -3.01 40.12 -10.01
N SER A 686 -2.42 40.08 -8.81
CA SER A 686 -1.41 41.06 -8.36
C SER A 686 -0.18 41.07 -9.28
N MET A 687 0.40 39.89 -9.58
CA MET A 687 1.53 39.76 -10.50
C MET A 687 1.24 40.27 -11.92
N ALA A 688 -0.01 40.22 -12.38
CA ALA A 688 -0.40 40.70 -13.69
C ALA A 688 -0.57 42.23 -13.77
N VAL A 689 -0.73 42.92 -12.64
CA VAL A 689 -1.01 44.37 -12.56
C VAL A 689 0.18 45.17 -12.03
N TYR A 690 1.02 44.60 -11.16
CA TYR A 690 2.04 45.33 -10.42
C TYR A 690 3.46 45.12 -10.98
N GLN A 691 4.18 46.22 -11.27
CA GLN A 691 5.59 46.23 -11.68
C GLN A 691 6.50 46.94 -10.65
N GLY A 692 6.08 46.97 -9.38
CA GLY A 692 6.77 47.65 -8.27
C GLY A 692 7.92 46.85 -7.62
N PRO A 693 8.71 47.47 -6.72
CA PRO A 693 9.89 46.86 -6.12
C PRO A 693 9.56 45.80 -5.04
N GLN A 694 10.53 44.91 -4.80
CA GLN A 694 10.47 43.55 -4.23
C GLN A 694 9.80 43.32 -2.86
N ARG A 695 9.18 44.30 -2.18
CA ARG A 695 8.65 44.10 -0.81
C ARG A 695 7.37 43.27 -0.73
N GLU A 696 6.54 43.25 -1.77
CA GLU A 696 5.31 42.43 -1.82
C GLU A 696 5.56 41.02 -2.39
N GLN A 697 6.78 40.72 -2.85
CA GLN A 697 7.16 39.39 -3.34
C GLN A 697 7.19 38.32 -2.23
N GLU A 698 7.23 38.70 -0.95
CA GLU A 698 7.21 37.75 0.17
C GLU A 698 5.87 36.99 0.29
N GLU A 699 4.73 37.62 -0.03
CA GLU A 699 3.44 36.90 -0.07
C GLU A 699 3.35 35.97 -1.28
N CYS A 700 3.87 36.42 -2.43
CA CYS A 700 3.95 35.63 -3.65
C CYS A 700 4.90 34.42 -3.52
N SER A 701 5.85 34.43 -2.60
CA SER A 701 6.82 33.35 -2.36
C SER A 701 6.17 32.01 -1.93
N LYS A 702 4.91 32.04 -1.47
CA LYS A 702 4.15 30.86 -1.04
C LYS A 702 3.86 29.89 -2.19
N PHE A 703 3.76 30.37 -3.43
CA PHE A 703 3.37 29.57 -4.61
C PHE A 703 4.44 29.62 -5.71
N THR A 704 4.55 28.58 -6.53
CA THR A 704 5.42 28.59 -7.71
C THR A 704 4.62 29.00 -8.94
N ILE A 705 4.62 30.29 -9.25
CA ILE A 705 3.90 30.87 -10.39
C ILE A 705 4.92 31.37 -11.43
N GLN A 706 5.11 30.61 -12.53
CA GLN A 706 6.01 31.03 -13.62
C GLN A 706 5.32 31.93 -14.65
N GLU A 707 4.01 31.75 -14.87
CA GLU A 707 3.21 32.51 -15.83
C GLU A 707 1.84 32.79 -15.20
N PRO A 708 1.60 34.00 -14.65
CA PRO A 708 0.37 34.32 -13.93
C PRO A 708 -0.89 34.13 -14.77
N LYS A 709 -0.83 34.47 -16.07
CA LYS A 709 -2.01 34.40 -16.96
C LYS A 709 -2.47 32.98 -17.24
N GLU A 710 -1.54 32.05 -17.43
CA GLU A 710 -1.86 30.63 -17.67
C GLU A 710 -2.28 29.94 -16.36
N THR A 711 -1.64 30.30 -15.24
CA THR A 711 -2.01 29.79 -13.91
C THR A 711 -3.44 30.19 -13.55
N PHE A 712 -3.80 31.48 -13.73
CA PHE A 712 -5.15 32.00 -13.50
C PHE A 712 -6.22 31.34 -14.40
N GLN A 713 -5.90 31.04 -15.66
CA GLN A 713 -6.81 30.30 -16.55
C GLN A 713 -7.11 28.88 -16.03
N THR A 714 -6.09 28.18 -15.51
CA THR A 714 -6.26 26.83 -14.95
C THR A 714 -7.00 26.86 -13.62
N LEU A 715 -6.74 27.85 -12.75
CA LEU A 715 -7.47 28.05 -11.50
C LEU A 715 -8.97 28.27 -11.76
N LYS A 716 -9.32 29.14 -12.71
CA LYS A 716 -10.70 29.34 -13.14
C LYS A 716 -11.36 28.08 -13.73
N GLN A 717 -10.62 27.26 -14.47
CA GLN A 717 -11.12 25.97 -14.97
C GLN A 717 -11.37 24.98 -13.82
N LEU A 718 -10.49 24.94 -12.81
CA LEU A 718 -10.66 24.12 -11.61
C LEU A 718 -11.89 24.56 -10.81
N ARG A 719 -12.03 25.85 -10.50
CA ARG A 719 -13.20 26.41 -9.79
C ARG A 719 -14.51 26.03 -10.49
N ASN A 720 -14.65 26.30 -11.79
CA ASN A 720 -15.85 25.96 -12.56
C ASN A 720 -16.21 24.46 -12.47
N VAL A 721 -15.21 23.57 -12.49
CA VAL A 721 -15.41 22.12 -12.39
C VAL A 721 -15.76 21.69 -10.96
N MET A 722 -15.15 22.31 -9.95
CA MET A 722 -15.46 22.06 -8.54
C MET A 722 -16.86 22.53 -8.17
N GLU A 723 -17.29 23.70 -8.64
CA GLU A 723 -18.65 24.22 -8.42
C GLU A 723 -19.72 23.28 -9.00
N GLU A 724 -19.51 22.78 -10.22
CA GLU A 724 -20.44 21.83 -10.85
C GLU A 724 -20.44 20.45 -10.15
N LEU A 725 -19.28 19.94 -9.72
CA LEU A 725 -19.19 18.73 -8.89
C LEU A 725 -19.90 18.90 -7.55
N GLN A 726 -19.69 20.03 -6.86
CA GLN A 726 -20.35 20.35 -5.60
C GLN A 726 -21.87 20.46 -5.78
N ARG A 727 -22.34 21.05 -6.89
CA ARG A 727 -23.76 21.11 -7.26
C ARG A 727 -24.36 19.71 -7.44
N GLN A 728 -23.65 18.80 -8.09
CA GLN A 728 -24.08 17.41 -8.29
C GLN A 728 -24.12 16.62 -6.97
N HIS A 729 -23.14 16.83 -6.09
CA HIS A 729 -23.14 16.32 -4.72
C HIS A 729 -24.36 16.80 -3.92
N ASN A 730 -24.65 18.10 -3.95
CA ASN A 730 -25.80 18.68 -3.24
C ASN A 730 -27.14 18.08 -3.73
N VAL A 731 -27.34 17.97 -5.04
CA VAL A 731 -28.55 17.33 -5.62
C VAL A 731 -28.71 15.88 -5.16
N ARG A 732 -27.61 15.11 -5.08
CA ARG A 732 -27.66 13.74 -4.59
C ARG A 732 -28.01 13.67 -3.10
N ASN A 733 -27.40 14.54 -2.30
CA ASN A 733 -27.68 14.65 -0.86
C ASN A 733 -29.16 14.98 -0.60
N ASP A 734 -29.77 15.88 -1.37
CA ASP A 734 -31.20 16.20 -1.30
C ASP A 734 -32.09 14.98 -1.64
N THR A 735 -31.72 14.16 -2.64
CA THR A 735 -32.47 12.91 -2.91
C THR A 735 -32.32 11.87 -1.79
N THR A 736 -31.19 11.80 -1.10
CA THR A 736 -31.01 10.95 0.09
C THR A 736 -31.62 11.53 1.37
N ALA A 737 -32.00 12.82 1.38
CA ALA A 737 -32.68 13.46 2.51
C ALA A 737 -34.16 13.04 2.65
N GLN A 738 -34.70 12.23 1.73
CA GLN A 738 -35.95 11.50 1.96
C GLN A 738 -35.74 10.39 3.00
N TYR A 739 -35.93 10.77 4.27
CA TYR A 739 -35.96 9.85 5.41
C TYR A 739 -36.97 8.71 5.19
N GLY A 740 -36.47 7.49 4.91
CA GLY A 740 -37.24 6.25 5.14
C GLY A 740 -37.46 5.27 3.98
N SER A 741 -36.40 4.87 3.26
CA SER A 741 -36.30 3.57 2.56
C SER A 741 -34.85 3.33 2.14
N LEU A 742 -34.24 2.14 2.26
CA LEU A 742 -34.73 0.77 2.56
C LEU A 742 -34.02 0.18 3.79
#